data_AF-A0A5C7ESX2-F1
#
_entry.id   AF-A0A5C7ESX2-F1
#
_cell.length_a   1.000
_cell.length_b   1.000
_cell.length_c   1.000
_cell.angle_alpha   90.00
_cell.angle_beta   90.00
_cell.angle_gamma   90.00
#
_symmetry.space_group_name_H-M   'P 1'
#
loop_
_entity.id
_entity.type
_entity.pdbx_description
1 polymer ?
#
loop_
_entity_poly.entity_id
_entity_poly.type
_entity_poly.pdbx_seq_one_letter_code
_entity_poly.pdbx_strand_id
1 'polypeptide(L)'
;MKVALSQIHLPIGDLEAFQMRARSQLHMAESRGADLIAFPAPLICGSQPGTFAGSSAYQTRLVDALHSLSSDVQASGVHAALVPAPVAYGEGVLFETFYLRNGRVIPLRLLASQSRMKMDESADPWAPICFDLDGLRIALSFDLNRDIELLPPGTDACLYFQLSPFSVDELSATLGAGSCISQYRNLAEQHRIWIACMAPVGLYDSDLYVGGSFVLDDSANIIASAALFEQDLLVCDFGKISGEKPSTSNALESISSSELLWGALRRSVTDFVESFDARTVLVELDGSVSSALVAALAADALGSRRVVALAFPTYGQATAKAMQEEATAFTNARAEADTLHIRYVEHSVPDSLQGLYREFELTDCDLGSLYRYLVLESYASRLNAVVLSSYTKTDYALGGAREFELHFAFAPFGDLYLSELAPLVEYRNRVSEVVPVEAVSMDAINRTAVSAVDRALTSLRRIHSVHGDLLSVLEDSAHNLDADTLDTFLKEHIAQGKPGALTGVGQMFPELMRALCFLVQSGASLCRRMPAFPCVSSSPLAARTWPLSMNWLEPAEGVRPDAVKGLVDYEMEREERRLEDAGQRARQEIAGLIGQFLGLHQMKPDDGQDSSLESDEATKGESVDLGNESSPRYLEDDAPGIDLSSEEAVPPGFRMGGPFFSVN
;
A
#
# COMPACT_ATOMS: atom_id res chain seq x y z
N MET A 1 -20.78 22.02 23.05
CA MET A 1 -20.53 22.53 21.69
C MET A 1 -20.82 21.41 20.74
N LYS A 2 -21.62 21.63 19.70
CA LYS A 2 -21.92 20.59 18.71
C LYS A 2 -20.93 20.60 17.56
N VAL A 3 -20.29 19.46 17.33
CA VAL A 3 -19.35 19.24 16.23
C VAL A 3 -19.98 18.29 15.23
N ALA A 4 -19.90 18.64 13.94
CA ALA A 4 -20.35 17.85 12.82
C ALA A 4 -19.15 17.28 12.05
N LEU A 5 -19.08 15.97 11.89
CA LEU A 5 -18.09 15.25 11.08
C LEU A 5 -18.74 14.84 9.76
N SER A 6 -18.31 15.43 8.66
CA SER A 6 -18.89 15.23 7.33
C SER A 6 -18.19 14.08 6.60
N GLN A 7 -18.60 12.83 6.84
CA GLN A 7 -18.07 11.67 6.16
C GLN A 7 -18.59 11.62 4.71
N ILE A 8 -17.82 12.15 3.78
CA ILE A 8 -18.21 12.26 2.37
C ILE A 8 -17.08 11.85 1.44
N HIS A 9 -17.44 11.58 0.19
CA HIS A 9 -16.55 11.25 -0.91
C HIS A 9 -16.82 12.18 -2.09
N LEU A 10 -15.75 12.55 -2.80
CA LEU A 10 -15.80 13.35 -4.02
C LEU A 10 -14.71 12.89 -5.00
N PRO A 11 -14.93 13.03 -6.32
CA PRO A 11 -13.87 12.88 -7.30
C PRO A 11 -12.72 13.87 -7.05
N ILE A 12 -11.47 13.39 -7.20
CA ILE A 12 -10.26 14.20 -7.03
C ILE A 12 -10.27 15.40 -7.99
N GLY A 13 -10.01 16.59 -7.44
CA GLY A 13 -9.87 17.83 -8.22
C GLY A 13 -11.19 18.49 -8.61
N ASP A 14 -12.35 17.89 -8.33
CA ASP A 14 -13.66 18.50 -8.62
C ASP A 14 -14.06 19.52 -7.55
N LEU A 15 -13.50 20.73 -7.69
CA LEU A 15 -13.76 21.84 -6.76
C LEU A 15 -15.20 22.37 -6.86
N GLU A 16 -15.88 22.19 -7.99
CA GLU A 16 -17.29 22.59 -8.14
C GLU A 16 -18.20 21.64 -7.36
N ALA A 17 -17.99 20.32 -7.50
CA ALA A 17 -18.67 19.33 -6.68
C ALA A 17 -18.36 19.51 -5.20
N PHE A 18 -17.12 19.85 -4.85
CA PHE A 18 -16.74 20.22 -3.48
C PHE A 18 -17.58 21.37 -2.93
N GLN A 19 -17.67 22.49 -3.64
CA GLN A 19 -18.49 23.63 -3.19
C GLN A 19 -19.95 23.25 -3.00
N MET A 20 -20.55 22.51 -3.95
CA MET A 20 -21.94 22.09 -3.87
C MET A 20 -22.18 21.15 -2.68
N ARG A 21 -21.32 20.12 -2.52
CA ARG A 21 -21.45 19.12 -1.46
C ARG A 21 -21.16 19.72 -0.10
N ALA A 22 -20.13 20.56 0.04
CA ALA A 22 -19.79 21.25 1.27
C ALA A 22 -20.91 22.17 1.75
N ARG A 23 -21.55 22.93 0.84
CA ARG A 23 -22.75 23.74 1.15
C ARG A 23 -23.91 22.89 1.64
N SER A 24 -24.18 21.76 0.99
CA SER A 24 -25.23 20.83 1.42
C SER A 24 -24.96 20.31 2.83
N GLN A 25 -23.71 19.93 3.12
CA GLN A 25 -23.31 19.45 4.45
C GLN A 25 -23.37 20.54 5.50
N LEU A 26 -22.97 21.76 5.16
CA LEU A 26 -23.09 22.95 6.02
C LEU A 26 -24.55 23.20 6.42
N HIS A 27 -25.48 23.18 5.45
CA HIS A 27 -26.90 23.37 5.73
C HIS A 27 -27.48 22.25 6.60
N MET A 28 -27.09 21.01 6.36
CA MET A 28 -27.49 19.88 7.22
C MET A 28 -26.94 20.03 8.64
N ALA A 29 -25.68 20.47 8.79
CA ALA A 29 -25.05 20.71 10.09
C ALA A 29 -25.75 21.85 10.84
N GLU A 30 -26.04 22.97 10.16
CA GLU A 30 -26.82 24.08 10.69
C GLU A 30 -28.19 23.63 11.19
N SER A 31 -28.92 22.84 10.39
CA SER A 31 -30.25 22.33 10.77
C SER A 31 -30.24 21.46 12.03
N ARG A 32 -29.10 20.82 12.33
CA ARG A 32 -28.88 20.00 13.53
C ARG A 32 -28.26 20.81 14.70
N GLY A 33 -28.03 22.10 14.48
CA GLY A 33 -27.48 23.06 15.44
C GLY A 33 -25.99 22.86 15.70
N ALA A 34 -25.21 22.46 14.71
CA ALA A 34 -23.76 22.33 14.84
C ALA A 34 -23.08 23.70 14.93
N ASP A 35 -22.11 23.84 15.81
CA ASP A 35 -21.27 25.02 15.97
C ASP A 35 -20.02 24.94 15.08
N LEU A 36 -19.53 23.72 14.83
CA LEU A 36 -18.32 23.42 14.04
C LEU A 36 -18.62 22.28 13.05
N ILE A 37 -18.16 22.42 11.80
CA ILE A 37 -18.17 21.32 10.82
C ILE A 37 -16.74 20.98 10.37
N ALA A 38 -16.40 19.70 10.30
CA ALA A 38 -15.11 19.20 9.82
C ALA A 38 -15.30 18.30 8.59
N PHE A 39 -14.45 18.51 7.59
CA PHE A 39 -14.42 17.73 6.35
C PHE A 39 -13.25 16.73 6.36
N PRO A 40 -13.34 15.62 5.61
CA PRO A 40 -12.28 14.61 5.54
C PRO A 40 -11.01 15.15 4.88
N ALA A 41 -9.85 14.63 5.26
CA ALA A 41 -8.57 15.09 4.75
C ALA A 41 -8.29 14.80 3.26
N PRO A 42 -8.55 13.59 2.71
CA PRO A 42 -8.30 13.32 1.29
C PRO A 42 -9.36 13.92 0.36
N LEU A 43 -10.38 14.61 0.88
CA LEU A 43 -11.61 14.94 0.14
C LEU A 43 -11.38 15.67 -1.19
N ILE A 44 -10.45 16.63 -1.22
CA ILE A 44 -10.30 17.52 -2.38
C ILE A 44 -9.37 16.92 -3.45
N CYS A 45 -8.29 16.26 -3.04
CA CYS A 45 -7.26 15.79 -3.97
C CYS A 45 -6.49 14.54 -3.52
N GLY A 46 -7.10 13.73 -2.66
CA GLY A 46 -6.49 12.52 -2.14
C GLY A 46 -5.42 12.77 -1.09
N SER A 47 -4.84 11.67 -0.61
CA SER A 47 -3.69 11.60 0.31
C SER A 47 -2.37 11.96 -0.38
N GLN A 48 -2.22 11.57 -1.65
CA GLN A 48 -0.98 11.62 -2.41
C GLN A 48 -1.18 12.33 -3.77
N PRO A 49 -1.42 13.65 -3.79
CA PRO A 49 -1.71 14.40 -5.02
C PRO A 49 -0.50 14.52 -5.98
N GLY A 50 0.68 14.04 -5.60
CA GLY A 50 1.90 14.21 -6.38
C GLY A 50 2.16 15.68 -6.75
N THR A 51 2.47 15.93 -8.02
CA THR A 51 2.75 17.29 -8.53
C THR A 51 1.48 18.16 -8.64
N PHE A 52 0.28 17.59 -8.57
CA PHE A 52 -0.98 18.32 -8.69
C PHE A 52 -1.13 19.38 -7.60
N ALA A 53 -0.71 19.09 -6.36
CA ALA A 53 -0.73 20.03 -5.24
C ALA A 53 0.15 21.28 -5.47
N GLY A 54 1.16 21.18 -6.35
CA GLY A 54 2.04 22.28 -6.73
C GLY A 54 1.50 23.19 -7.84
N SER A 55 0.40 22.83 -8.48
CA SER A 55 -0.18 23.62 -9.58
C SER A 55 -0.74 24.95 -9.06
N SER A 56 -0.20 26.06 -9.56
CA SER A 56 -0.66 27.41 -9.19
C SER A 56 -2.12 27.67 -9.56
N ALA A 57 -2.58 27.11 -10.69
CA ALA A 57 -3.97 27.20 -11.13
C ALA A 57 -4.90 26.46 -10.16
N TYR A 58 -4.51 25.26 -9.73
CA TYR A 58 -5.25 24.49 -8.72
C TYR A 58 -5.30 25.23 -7.39
N GLN A 59 -4.16 25.70 -6.88
CA GLN A 59 -4.08 26.45 -5.63
C GLN A 59 -4.96 27.70 -5.63
N THR A 60 -4.97 28.44 -6.74
CA THR A 60 -5.84 29.62 -6.89
C THR A 60 -7.31 29.24 -6.78
N ARG A 61 -7.73 28.20 -7.52
CA ARG A 61 -9.12 27.73 -7.49
C ARG A 61 -9.51 27.14 -6.14
N LEU A 62 -8.60 26.46 -5.45
CA LEU A 62 -8.80 25.96 -4.10
C LEU A 62 -9.07 27.12 -3.13
N VAL A 63 -8.25 28.17 -3.17
CA VAL A 63 -8.42 29.37 -2.33
C VAL A 63 -9.76 30.06 -2.61
N ASP A 64 -10.13 30.21 -3.89
CA ASP A 64 -11.44 30.75 -4.27
C ASP A 64 -12.59 29.90 -3.71
N ALA A 65 -12.47 28.57 -3.80
CA ALA A 65 -13.47 27.64 -3.28
C ALA A 65 -13.62 27.75 -1.76
N LEU A 66 -12.51 27.84 -1.02
CA LEU A 66 -12.48 28.04 0.42
C LEU A 66 -13.05 29.40 0.84
N HIS A 67 -12.78 30.47 0.09
CA HIS A 67 -13.36 31.79 0.35
C HIS A 67 -14.87 31.80 0.14
N SER A 68 -15.35 31.14 -0.91
CA SER A 68 -16.78 30.95 -1.14
C SER A 68 -17.42 30.22 0.04
N LEU A 69 -16.86 29.06 0.43
CA LEU A 69 -17.39 28.28 1.55
C LEU A 69 -17.33 29.05 2.87
N SER A 70 -16.28 29.84 3.11
CA SER A 70 -16.17 30.69 4.31
C SER A 70 -17.24 31.77 4.38
N SER A 71 -17.64 32.31 3.22
CA SER A 71 -18.76 33.26 3.11
C SER A 71 -20.09 32.57 3.42
N ASP A 72 -20.28 31.33 2.96
CA ASP A 72 -21.47 30.54 3.29
C ASP A 72 -21.53 30.18 4.78
N VAL A 73 -20.40 29.81 5.40
CA VAL A 73 -20.29 29.59 6.85
C VAL A 73 -20.68 30.85 7.61
N GLN A 74 -20.17 32.02 7.20
CA GLN A 74 -20.52 33.30 7.84
C GLN A 74 -22.02 33.64 7.73
N ALA A 75 -22.66 33.25 6.63
CA ALA A 75 -24.09 33.46 6.42
C ALA A 75 -24.98 32.43 7.16
N SER A 76 -24.38 31.35 7.66
CA SER A 76 -25.06 30.28 8.40
C SER A 76 -25.02 30.49 9.91
N GLY A 77 -25.76 29.66 10.65
CA GLY A 77 -25.65 29.52 12.11
C GLY A 77 -24.42 28.75 12.61
N VAL A 78 -23.59 28.19 11.71
CA VAL A 78 -22.37 27.44 12.09
C VAL A 78 -21.21 28.43 12.29
N HIS A 79 -20.50 28.32 13.42
CA HIS A 79 -19.47 29.30 13.80
C HIS A 79 -18.15 29.14 13.03
N ALA A 80 -17.78 27.92 12.64
CA ALA A 80 -16.59 27.66 11.84
C ALA A 80 -16.65 26.34 11.04
N ALA A 81 -15.78 26.23 10.03
CA ALA A 81 -15.52 24.99 9.32
C ALA A 81 -14.01 24.65 9.26
N LEU A 82 -13.69 23.36 9.27
CA LEU A 82 -12.33 22.83 9.10
C LEU A 82 -12.27 22.04 7.79
N VAL A 83 -11.41 22.47 6.87
CA VAL A 83 -11.21 21.82 5.58
C VAL A 83 -9.73 21.45 5.44
N PRO A 84 -9.35 20.18 5.64
CA PRO A 84 -8.00 19.76 5.35
C PRO A 84 -7.77 19.60 3.85
N ALA A 85 -6.59 19.98 3.39
CA ALA A 85 -6.15 19.71 2.03
C ALA A 85 -4.61 19.69 1.97
N PRO A 86 -4.03 18.85 1.11
CA PRO A 86 -2.60 18.90 0.85
C PRO A 86 -2.24 20.17 0.07
N VAL A 87 -1.14 20.80 0.47
CA VAL A 87 -0.57 21.99 -0.16
C VAL A 87 0.90 21.73 -0.47
N ALA A 88 1.39 22.29 -1.57
CA ALA A 88 2.82 22.26 -1.85
C ALA A 88 3.58 23.09 -0.81
N TYR A 89 4.63 22.51 -0.24
CA TYR A 89 5.49 23.16 0.74
C TYR A 89 6.93 22.69 0.56
N GLY A 90 7.82 23.63 0.21
CA GLY A 90 9.20 23.30 -0.18
C GLY A 90 9.21 22.41 -1.42
N GLU A 91 9.94 21.29 -1.36
CA GLU A 91 9.98 20.27 -2.42
C GLU A 91 8.92 19.18 -2.26
N GLY A 92 8.10 19.25 -1.20
CA GLY A 92 7.13 18.21 -0.86
C GLY A 92 5.70 18.71 -0.74
N VAL A 93 4.85 17.85 -0.19
CA VAL A 93 3.44 18.11 0.10
C VAL A 93 3.22 18.05 1.60
N LEU A 94 2.46 19.01 2.13
CA LEU A 94 2.06 19.09 3.52
C LEU A 94 0.53 19.04 3.61
N PHE A 95 -0.04 18.28 4.54
CA PHE A 95 -1.44 18.43 4.89
C PHE A 95 -1.65 19.69 5.73
N GLU A 96 -2.42 20.64 5.19
CA GLU A 96 -2.88 21.84 5.90
C GLU A 96 -4.34 21.66 6.33
N THR A 97 -4.75 22.31 7.41
CA THR A 97 -6.15 22.49 7.78
C THR A 97 -6.54 23.95 7.65
N PHE A 98 -7.42 24.23 6.69
CA PHE A 98 -8.00 25.55 6.51
C PHE A 98 -9.16 25.74 7.48
N TYR A 99 -9.00 26.71 8.37
CA TYR A 99 -10.03 27.15 9.30
C TYR A 99 -10.81 28.31 8.69
N LEU A 100 -12.10 28.08 8.47
CA LEU A 100 -13.02 29.01 7.84
C LEU A 100 -13.89 29.65 8.90
N ARG A 101 -13.74 30.96 9.11
CA ARG A 101 -14.51 31.70 10.11
C ARG A 101 -14.63 33.17 9.73
N ASN A 102 -15.83 33.73 9.89
CA ASN A 102 -16.12 35.15 9.64
C ASN A 102 -15.65 35.64 8.26
N GLY A 103 -15.88 34.85 7.21
CA GLY A 103 -15.47 35.17 5.83
C GLY A 103 -13.96 35.09 5.58
N ARG A 104 -13.16 34.61 6.54
CA ARG A 104 -11.71 34.41 6.40
C ARG A 104 -11.38 32.95 6.17
N VAL A 105 -10.29 32.72 5.45
CA VAL A 105 -9.65 31.42 5.23
C VAL A 105 -8.30 31.47 5.93
N ILE A 106 -8.09 30.63 6.94
CA ILE A 106 -6.89 30.67 7.78
C ILE A 106 -6.17 29.32 7.69
N PRO A 107 -4.97 29.24 7.09
CA PRO A 107 -4.16 28.02 7.10
C PRO A 107 -3.53 27.84 8.49
N LEU A 108 -4.07 26.94 9.31
CA LEU A 108 -3.72 26.86 10.71
C LEU A 108 -2.28 26.36 10.94
N ARG A 109 -1.85 25.33 10.21
CA ARG A 109 -0.54 24.67 10.40
C ARG A 109 0.59 25.57 9.98
N LEU A 110 0.52 26.12 8.77
CA LEU A 110 1.54 27.02 8.23
C LEU A 110 1.64 28.31 9.07
N LEU A 111 0.51 28.86 9.52
CA LEU A 111 0.52 30.03 10.39
C LEU A 111 1.12 29.72 11.76
N ALA A 112 0.78 28.58 12.36
CA ALA A 112 1.34 28.14 13.65
C ALA A 112 2.84 27.88 13.55
N SER A 113 3.29 27.16 12.51
CA SER A 113 4.70 26.87 12.23
C SER A 113 5.52 28.15 12.10
N GLN A 114 5.08 29.10 11.27
CA GLN A 114 5.77 30.41 11.12
C GLN A 114 5.80 31.21 12.43
N SER A 115 4.72 31.15 13.23
CA SER A 115 4.64 31.88 14.49
C SER A 115 5.59 31.29 15.53
N ARG A 116 5.70 29.95 15.62
CA ARG A 116 6.62 29.25 16.52
C ARG A 116 8.06 29.55 16.17
N MET A 117 8.43 29.37 14.90
CA MET A 117 9.80 29.65 14.43
C MET A 117 10.25 31.09 14.70
N LYS A 118 9.32 32.07 14.67
CA LYS A 118 9.63 33.47 15.02
C LYS A 118 9.83 33.70 16.51
N MET A 119 9.19 32.90 17.37
CA MET A 119 9.29 33.03 18.82
C MET A 119 10.46 32.23 19.39
N ASP A 120 10.66 31.03 18.87
CA ASP A 120 11.68 30.07 19.29
C ASP A 120 12.10 29.20 18.09
N GLU A 121 13.33 29.42 17.61
CA GLU A 121 13.89 28.66 16.49
C GLU A 121 14.14 27.18 16.83
N SER A 122 14.14 26.82 18.12
CA SER A 122 14.33 25.43 18.59
C SER A 122 13.01 24.67 18.80
N ALA A 123 11.87 25.36 18.76
CA ALA A 123 10.56 24.75 18.93
C ALA A 123 10.22 23.85 17.73
N ASP A 124 9.53 22.74 17.99
CA ASP A 124 9.02 21.89 16.92
C ASP A 124 7.96 22.65 16.09
N PRO A 125 8.27 23.00 14.82
CA PRO A 125 7.33 23.73 13.97
C PRO A 125 6.05 22.92 13.69
N TRP A 126 6.11 21.60 13.84
CA TRP A 126 5.05 20.67 13.45
C TRP A 126 4.25 20.09 14.62
N ALA A 127 4.49 20.56 15.85
CA ALA A 127 3.68 20.19 17.00
C ALA A 127 2.17 20.42 16.76
N PRO A 128 1.28 19.70 17.45
CA PRO A 128 -0.17 19.75 17.20
C PRO A 128 -0.73 21.17 17.25
N ILE A 129 -1.73 21.44 16.41
CA ILE A 129 -2.39 22.75 16.33
C ILE A 129 -3.48 22.76 17.38
N CYS A 130 -3.57 23.84 18.17
CA CYS A 130 -4.65 24.04 19.13
C CYS A 130 -5.27 25.41 18.94
N PHE A 131 -6.61 25.49 19.02
CA PHE A 131 -7.34 26.74 18.98
C PHE A 131 -8.56 26.68 19.91
N ASP A 132 -9.04 27.84 20.33
CA ASP A 132 -10.24 27.97 21.15
C ASP A 132 -11.45 28.32 20.27
N LEU A 133 -12.54 27.60 20.46
CA LEU A 133 -13.84 27.93 19.89
C LEU A 133 -14.87 27.83 21.01
N ASP A 134 -15.61 28.91 21.26
CA ASP A 134 -16.70 29.00 22.27
C ASP A 134 -16.37 28.39 23.65
N GLY A 135 -15.12 28.53 24.10
CA GLY A 135 -14.65 28.05 25.39
C GLY A 135 -14.20 26.58 25.42
N LEU A 136 -14.22 25.88 24.29
CA LEU A 136 -13.63 24.56 24.13
C LEU A 136 -12.26 24.68 23.43
N ARG A 137 -11.22 24.11 24.03
CA ARG A 137 -9.89 24.08 23.45
C ARG A 137 -9.70 22.81 22.63
N ILE A 138 -9.57 22.98 21.32
CA ILE A 138 -9.59 21.91 20.33
C ILE A 138 -8.20 21.74 19.72
N ALA A 139 -7.67 20.53 19.78
CA ALA A 139 -6.47 20.12 19.07
C ALA A 139 -6.80 19.46 17.73
N LEU A 140 -5.92 19.61 16.74
CA LEU A 140 -5.99 18.93 15.45
C LEU A 140 -4.80 17.99 15.28
N SER A 141 -5.07 16.76 14.84
CA SER A 141 -4.04 15.74 14.60
C SER A 141 -4.28 15.00 13.29
N PHE A 142 -3.18 14.58 12.65
CA PHE A 142 -3.17 13.65 11.51
C PHE A 142 -2.39 12.37 11.84
N ASP A 143 -1.77 12.32 13.02
CA ASP A 143 -1.05 11.17 13.59
C ASP A 143 -1.27 11.21 15.11
N LEU A 144 -2.40 10.64 15.54
CA LEU A 144 -2.85 10.79 16.92
C LEU A 144 -1.89 10.13 17.92
N ASN A 145 -1.28 9.00 17.56
CA ASN A 145 -0.35 8.28 18.45
C ASN A 145 0.87 9.14 18.81
N ARG A 146 1.42 9.87 17.84
CA ARG A 146 2.53 10.81 18.07
C ARG A 146 2.03 12.10 18.73
N ASP A 147 0.96 12.67 18.19
CA ASP A 147 0.53 14.03 18.53
C ASP A 147 -0.08 14.11 19.95
N ILE A 148 -0.69 13.04 20.46
CA ILE A 148 -1.39 13.05 21.75
C ILE A 148 -0.46 13.38 22.93
N GLU A 149 0.79 12.92 22.87
CA GLU A 149 1.83 13.19 23.88
C GLU A 149 2.33 14.65 23.85
N LEU A 150 2.13 15.32 22.71
CA LEU A 150 2.56 16.70 22.47
C LEU A 150 1.43 17.71 22.69
N LEU A 151 0.25 17.25 23.11
CA LEU A 151 -0.90 18.13 23.32
C LEU A 151 -0.65 19.10 24.47
N PRO A 152 -0.90 20.40 24.27
CA PRO A 152 -0.80 21.38 25.34
C PRO A 152 -1.71 21.04 26.54
N PRO A 153 -1.29 21.31 27.78
CA PRO A 153 -2.13 21.16 28.96
C PRO A 153 -3.43 21.96 28.83
N GLY A 154 -4.55 21.36 29.25
CA GLY A 154 -5.88 21.96 29.17
C GLY A 154 -6.53 21.87 27.79
N THR A 155 -6.10 20.93 26.94
CA THR A 155 -6.82 20.55 25.72
C THR A 155 -8.06 19.75 26.11
N ASP A 156 -9.24 20.16 25.64
CA ASP A 156 -10.51 19.50 25.98
C ASP A 156 -10.85 18.38 24.99
N ALA A 157 -10.53 18.60 23.71
CA ALA A 157 -10.87 17.69 22.62
C ALA A 157 -9.77 17.63 21.56
N CYS A 158 -9.61 16.47 20.92
CA CYS A 158 -8.75 16.28 19.76
C CYS A 158 -9.59 15.80 18.56
N LEU A 159 -9.52 16.54 17.45
CA LEU A 159 -10.03 16.14 16.14
C LEU A 159 -8.90 15.45 15.37
N TYR A 160 -9.04 14.13 15.20
CA TYR A 160 -8.13 13.32 14.42
C TYR A 160 -8.65 13.16 12.99
N PHE A 161 -7.85 13.55 12.00
CA PHE A 161 -8.12 13.32 10.59
C PHE A 161 -7.30 12.13 10.09
N GLN A 162 -7.98 11.07 9.70
CA GLN A 162 -7.30 9.90 9.14
C GLN A 162 -6.69 10.23 7.77
N LEU A 163 -5.40 9.94 7.64
CA LEU A 163 -4.67 9.93 6.37
C LEU A 163 -4.37 8.51 5.89
N SER A 164 -4.09 7.59 6.81
CA SER A 164 -3.75 6.20 6.46
C SER A 164 -4.92 5.51 5.78
N PRO A 165 -4.75 4.97 4.56
CA PRO A 165 -5.79 4.21 3.88
C PRO A 165 -6.06 2.87 4.55
N PHE A 166 -7.10 2.19 4.10
CA PHE A 166 -7.44 0.84 4.52
C PHE A 166 -6.33 -0.16 4.14
N SER A 167 -5.96 -1.01 5.08
CA SER A 167 -5.07 -2.15 4.86
C SER A 167 -5.57 -3.36 5.65
N VAL A 168 -5.64 -4.52 4.99
CA VAL A 168 -6.00 -5.79 5.61
C VAL A 168 -4.92 -6.26 6.59
N ASP A 169 -3.65 -5.91 6.31
CA ASP A 169 -2.51 -6.27 7.15
C ASP A 169 -2.46 -5.44 8.44
N GLU A 170 -2.94 -4.19 8.38
CA GLU A 170 -2.90 -3.23 9.47
C GLU A 170 -4.30 -2.67 9.76
N LEU A 171 -5.21 -3.58 10.13
CA LEU A 171 -6.57 -3.18 10.45
C LEU A 171 -6.59 -2.10 11.52
N SER A 172 -5.70 -2.15 12.53
CA SER A 172 -5.59 -1.16 13.63
C SER A 172 -5.49 0.30 13.17
N ALA A 173 -4.90 0.56 12.00
CA ALA A 173 -4.78 1.91 11.44
C ALA A 173 -6.07 2.39 10.75
N THR A 174 -6.98 1.47 10.41
CA THR A 174 -8.26 1.77 9.75
C THR A 174 -9.30 2.21 10.77
N LEU A 175 -9.73 3.47 10.74
CA LEU A 175 -10.86 3.91 11.57
C LEU A 175 -12.13 3.14 11.22
N GLY A 176 -12.99 2.89 12.22
CA GLY A 176 -14.29 2.25 12.02
C GLY A 176 -14.27 0.71 12.01
N ALA A 177 -13.10 0.06 11.99
CA ALA A 177 -13.00 -1.38 12.26
C ALA A 177 -12.89 -1.65 13.77
N GLY A 178 -13.55 -2.71 14.25
CA GLY A 178 -13.80 -2.93 15.69
C GLY A 178 -12.57 -3.00 16.59
N SER A 179 -11.47 -3.60 16.12
CA SER A 179 -10.22 -3.69 16.87
C SER A 179 -9.54 -2.32 17.06
N CYS A 180 -9.73 -1.39 16.12
CA CYS A 180 -9.05 -0.09 16.09
C CYS A 180 -9.61 0.84 17.15
N ILE A 181 -10.92 0.76 17.36
CA ILE A 181 -11.61 1.56 18.38
C ILE A 181 -10.99 1.30 19.76
N SER A 182 -10.50 0.08 20.04
CA SER A 182 -9.84 -0.24 21.31
C SER A 182 -8.56 0.57 21.56
N GLN A 183 -7.75 0.80 20.52
CA GLN A 183 -6.54 1.63 20.62
C GLN A 183 -6.92 3.07 20.95
N TYR A 184 -7.90 3.64 20.25
CA TYR A 184 -8.34 5.01 20.48
C TYR A 184 -9.04 5.19 21.83
N ARG A 185 -9.75 4.15 22.31
CA ARG A 185 -10.30 4.11 23.67
C ARG A 185 -9.20 4.23 24.73
N ASN A 186 -8.11 3.48 24.59
CA ASN A 186 -6.98 3.56 25.51
C ASN A 186 -6.38 4.97 25.55
N LEU A 187 -6.21 5.61 24.37
CA LEU A 187 -5.71 6.98 24.27
C LEU A 187 -6.66 8.00 24.94
N ALA A 188 -7.97 7.88 24.70
CA ALA A 188 -8.97 8.75 25.32
C ALA A 188 -8.96 8.63 26.85
N GLU A 189 -8.91 7.40 27.37
CA GLU A 189 -8.91 7.12 28.81
C GLU A 189 -7.62 7.61 29.50
N GLN A 190 -6.46 7.38 28.89
CA GLN A 190 -5.16 7.77 29.44
C GLN A 190 -5.00 9.28 29.54
N HIS A 191 -5.40 10.01 28.49
CA HIS A 191 -5.20 11.46 28.41
C HIS A 191 -6.41 12.26 28.91
N ARG A 192 -7.56 11.61 29.15
CA ARG A 192 -8.82 12.24 29.61
C ARG A 192 -9.26 13.39 28.72
N ILE A 193 -9.22 13.14 27.41
CA ILE A 193 -9.65 14.09 26.38
C ILE A 193 -10.74 13.46 25.52
N TRP A 194 -11.61 14.30 24.97
CA TRP A 194 -12.54 13.85 23.95
C TRP A 194 -11.78 13.61 22.64
N ILE A 195 -12.12 12.54 21.92
CA ILE A 195 -11.48 12.21 20.63
C ILE A 195 -12.55 12.10 19.55
N ALA A 196 -12.43 12.93 18.52
CA ALA A 196 -13.31 12.94 17.37
C ALA A 196 -12.54 12.44 16.15
N CYS A 197 -12.84 11.23 15.71
CA CYS A 197 -12.16 10.57 14.61
C CYS A 197 -12.93 10.82 13.31
N MET A 198 -12.34 11.64 12.44
CA MET A 198 -12.84 11.99 11.12
C MET A 198 -12.31 10.98 10.09
N ALA A 199 -13.14 10.00 9.73
CA ALA A 199 -12.82 8.97 8.76
C ALA A 199 -13.38 9.35 7.37
N PRO A 200 -12.53 9.49 6.34
CA PRO A 200 -12.99 9.60 4.96
C PRO A 200 -13.64 8.28 4.50
N VAL A 201 -14.41 8.35 3.41
CA VAL A 201 -14.99 7.17 2.76
C VAL A 201 -14.70 7.24 1.25
N GLY A 202 -14.55 6.07 0.64
CA GLY A 202 -14.41 5.90 -0.81
C GLY A 202 -12.99 5.77 -1.33
N LEU A 203 -12.89 5.62 -2.65
CA LEU A 203 -11.63 5.45 -3.38
C LEU A 203 -11.08 6.81 -3.86
N TYR A 204 -9.80 7.05 -3.60
CA TYR A 204 -9.02 8.19 -4.06
C TYR A 204 -7.78 7.66 -4.78
N ASP A 205 -7.80 7.64 -6.11
CA ASP A 205 -6.86 6.91 -6.94
C ASP A 205 -6.78 5.43 -6.53
N SER A 206 -5.72 4.99 -5.86
CA SER A 206 -5.57 3.64 -5.31
C SER A 206 -5.92 3.54 -3.83
N ASP A 207 -5.97 4.67 -3.11
CA ASP A 207 -6.16 4.70 -1.67
C ASP A 207 -7.64 4.58 -1.33
N LEU A 208 -7.95 3.58 -0.51
CA LEU A 208 -9.32 3.23 -0.18
C LEU A 208 -9.62 3.54 1.29
N TYR A 209 -10.77 4.15 1.54
CA TYR A 209 -11.23 4.45 2.90
C TYR A 209 -12.62 3.90 3.16
N VAL A 210 -12.80 3.31 4.35
CA VAL A 210 -14.02 2.59 4.72
C VAL A 210 -15.05 3.46 5.45
N GLY A 211 -14.71 4.69 5.85
CA GLY A 211 -15.57 5.52 6.69
C GLY A 211 -15.58 5.05 8.15
N GLY A 212 -16.73 5.17 8.81
CA GLY A 212 -16.86 4.80 10.23
C GLY A 212 -16.35 5.87 11.19
N SER A 213 -16.54 7.15 10.86
CA SER A 213 -16.23 8.27 11.77
C SER A 213 -16.88 8.05 13.14
N PHE A 214 -16.21 8.40 14.23
CA PHE A 214 -16.75 8.18 15.57
C PHE A 214 -16.25 9.21 16.58
N VAL A 215 -16.93 9.31 17.72
CA VAL A 215 -16.56 10.21 18.82
C VAL A 215 -16.46 9.42 20.12
N LEU A 216 -15.37 9.62 20.84
CA LEU A 216 -15.12 9.11 22.20
C LEU A 216 -15.18 10.27 23.21
N ASP A 217 -15.79 10.04 24.36
CA ASP A 217 -15.68 10.94 25.50
C ASP A 217 -14.34 10.75 26.26
N ASP A 218 -14.11 11.60 27.26
CA ASP A 218 -12.96 11.56 28.17
C ASP A 218 -12.88 10.30 29.06
N SER A 219 -13.91 9.44 28.98
CA SER A 219 -14.05 8.17 29.69
C SER A 219 -14.00 6.98 28.72
N ALA A 220 -13.60 7.21 27.48
CA ALA A 220 -13.49 6.23 26.40
C ALA A 220 -14.80 5.53 25.97
N ASN A 221 -15.95 6.13 26.26
CA ASN A 221 -17.23 5.65 25.73
C ASN A 221 -17.45 6.15 24.30
N ILE A 222 -17.98 5.30 23.43
CA ILE A 222 -18.43 5.72 22.09
C ILE A 222 -19.73 6.52 22.24
N ILE A 223 -19.67 7.81 21.93
CA ILE A 223 -20.80 8.73 21.99
C ILE A 223 -21.58 8.74 20.67
N ALA A 224 -20.91 8.54 19.56
CA ALA A 224 -21.52 8.52 18.23
C ALA A 224 -20.62 7.77 17.24
N SER A 225 -21.20 7.13 16.23
CA SER A 225 -20.47 6.55 15.11
C SER A 225 -21.30 6.56 13.82
N ALA A 226 -20.63 6.80 12.69
CA ALA A 226 -21.17 6.74 11.34
C ALA A 226 -21.09 5.32 10.77
N ALA A 227 -21.93 5.02 9.77
CA ALA A 227 -21.88 3.75 9.06
C ALA A 227 -20.59 3.60 8.24
N LEU A 228 -20.18 2.34 8.01
CA LEU A 228 -19.11 2.00 7.08
C LEU A 228 -19.61 2.03 5.64
N PHE A 229 -18.73 2.39 4.70
CA PHE A 229 -18.96 2.41 3.25
C PHE A 229 -20.07 3.35 2.77
N GLU A 230 -20.59 4.21 3.65
CA GLU A 230 -21.66 5.17 3.38
C GLU A 230 -21.22 6.61 3.63
N GLN A 231 -21.85 7.55 2.94
CA GLN A 231 -21.66 8.97 3.23
C GLN A 231 -22.67 9.40 4.30
N ASP A 232 -22.22 10.11 5.32
CA ASP A 232 -23.04 10.53 6.46
C ASP A 232 -22.54 11.85 7.09
N LEU A 233 -23.37 12.48 7.90
CA LEU A 233 -23.04 13.64 8.73
C LEU A 233 -23.26 13.29 10.21
N LEU A 234 -22.17 13.02 10.92
CA LEU A 234 -22.23 12.69 12.35
C LEU A 234 -22.20 13.97 13.18
N VAL A 235 -23.24 14.25 13.97
CA VAL A 235 -23.31 15.45 14.83
C VAL A 235 -23.32 15.05 16.30
N CYS A 236 -22.36 15.55 17.08
CA CYS A 236 -22.17 15.19 18.48
C CYS A 236 -21.98 16.44 19.37
N ASP A 237 -22.47 16.41 20.61
CA ASP A 237 -22.31 17.50 21.59
C ASP A 237 -21.15 17.22 22.55
N PHE A 238 -20.14 18.08 22.53
CA PHE A 238 -18.98 18.09 23.41
C PHE A 238 -19.34 18.84 24.69
N GLY A 239 -19.28 18.15 25.84
CA GLY A 239 -19.51 18.74 27.17
C GLY A 239 -20.89 18.50 27.79
N LYS A 240 -21.83 17.86 27.08
CA LYS A 240 -23.05 17.29 27.68
C LYS A 240 -23.17 15.82 27.28
N ILE A 241 -23.07 14.92 28.27
CA ILE A 241 -23.49 13.53 28.09
C ILE A 241 -25.00 13.56 27.88
N SER A 242 -25.44 13.61 26.63
CA SER A 242 -26.82 13.31 26.28
C SER A 242 -27.12 11.91 26.78
N GLY A 243 -28.07 11.77 27.71
CA GLY A 243 -28.49 10.48 28.26
C GLY A 243 -29.16 9.55 27.24
N GLU A 244 -29.32 10.00 25.99
CA GLU A 244 -29.65 9.13 24.88
C GLU A 244 -28.38 8.45 24.38
N LYS A 245 -28.20 7.18 24.78
CA LYS A 245 -27.27 6.29 24.09
C LYS A 245 -27.59 6.37 22.60
N PRO A 246 -26.61 6.68 21.72
CA PRO A 246 -26.85 6.57 20.30
C PRO A 246 -27.41 5.18 20.01
N SER A 247 -28.42 5.11 19.16
CA SER A 247 -28.94 3.86 18.61
C SER A 247 -27.95 3.28 17.60
N THR A 248 -26.66 3.30 17.90
CA THR A 248 -25.66 2.53 17.16
C THR A 248 -25.35 1.35 18.04
N SER A 249 -26.06 0.26 17.73
CA SER A 249 -25.78 -1.08 18.20
C SER A 249 -24.28 -1.36 18.22
N ASN A 250 -23.89 -2.34 19.04
CA ASN A 250 -22.61 -3.04 19.10
C ASN A 250 -22.07 -3.59 17.74
N ALA A 251 -22.44 -3.02 16.60
CA ALA A 251 -22.17 -3.47 15.24
C ALA A 251 -20.70 -3.29 14.83
N LEU A 252 -19.97 -2.33 15.41
CA LEU A 252 -18.55 -2.16 15.12
C LEU A 252 -17.69 -3.26 15.76
N GLU A 253 -18.17 -3.92 16.82
CA GLU A 253 -17.36 -4.85 17.61
C GLU A 253 -17.32 -6.29 17.05
N SER A 254 -17.84 -6.58 15.84
CA SER A 254 -17.90 -7.98 15.32
C SER A 254 -17.74 -8.20 13.80
N ILE A 255 -17.29 -7.20 13.04
CA ILE A 255 -17.12 -7.36 11.59
C ILE A 255 -15.86 -8.17 11.30
N SER A 256 -15.96 -9.23 10.49
CA SER A 256 -14.79 -10.03 10.10
C SER A 256 -13.90 -9.27 9.11
N SER A 257 -12.62 -9.65 9.03
CA SER A 257 -11.69 -9.09 8.05
C SER A 257 -12.19 -9.27 6.61
N SER A 258 -12.72 -10.44 6.27
CA SER A 258 -13.29 -10.73 4.94
C SER A 258 -14.51 -9.87 4.62
N GLU A 259 -15.35 -9.56 5.61
CA GLU A 259 -16.51 -8.68 5.43
C GLU A 259 -16.09 -7.23 5.17
N LEU A 260 -15.12 -6.73 5.94
CA LEU A 260 -14.54 -5.41 5.71
C LEU A 260 -13.87 -5.33 4.33
N LEU A 261 -13.08 -6.33 3.96
CA LEU A 261 -12.41 -6.40 2.67
C LEU A 261 -13.43 -6.44 1.52
N TRP A 262 -14.47 -7.28 1.60
CA TRP A 262 -15.52 -7.31 0.59
C TRP A 262 -16.24 -5.97 0.45
N GLY A 263 -16.60 -5.34 1.58
CA GLY A 263 -17.22 -4.01 1.59
C GLY A 263 -16.33 -2.93 0.97
N ALA A 264 -15.03 -2.99 1.26
CA ALA A 264 -14.03 -2.09 0.71
C ALA A 264 -13.90 -2.26 -0.82
N LEU A 265 -13.73 -3.50 -1.30
CA LEU A 265 -13.65 -3.80 -2.74
C LEU A 265 -14.94 -3.43 -3.47
N ARG A 266 -16.10 -3.65 -2.85
CA ARG A 266 -17.40 -3.24 -3.43
C ARG A 266 -17.44 -1.72 -3.61
N ARG A 267 -17.03 -0.98 -2.58
CA ARG A 267 -16.97 0.49 -2.64
C ARG A 267 -15.99 0.97 -3.70
N SER A 268 -14.82 0.35 -3.84
CA SER A 268 -13.82 0.73 -4.84
C SER A 268 -14.34 0.55 -6.27
N VAL A 269 -15.06 -0.54 -6.56
CA VAL A 269 -15.71 -0.75 -7.86
C VAL A 269 -16.77 0.31 -8.14
N THR A 270 -17.62 0.62 -7.16
CA THR A 270 -18.64 1.68 -7.30
C THR A 270 -17.98 3.02 -7.64
N ASP A 271 -16.99 3.44 -6.84
CA ASP A 271 -16.35 4.75 -6.98
C ASP A 271 -15.55 4.86 -8.27
N PHE A 272 -14.87 3.79 -8.69
CA PHE A 272 -14.16 3.75 -9.96
C PHE A 272 -15.13 3.88 -11.15
N VAL A 273 -16.24 3.14 -11.14
CA VAL A 273 -17.20 3.20 -12.25
C VAL A 273 -17.88 4.57 -12.32
N GLU A 274 -18.15 5.20 -11.18
CA GLU A 274 -18.71 6.55 -11.10
C GLU A 274 -17.71 7.62 -11.57
N SER A 275 -16.42 7.49 -11.25
CA SER A 275 -15.41 8.47 -11.68
C SER A 275 -15.19 8.50 -13.19
N PHE A 276 -15.44 7.38 -13.88
CA PHE A 276 -15.41 7.28 -15.35
C PHE A 276 -16.77 7.56 -16.02
N ASP A 277 -17.80 7.97 -15.26
CA ASP A 277 -19.19 8.13 -15.74
C ASP A 277 -19.70 6.90 -16.53
N ALA A 278 -19.26 5.70 -16.12
CA ALA A 278 -19.55 4.47 -16.82
C ALA A 278 -20.92 3.91 -16.39
N ARG A 279 -21.72 3.50 -17.39
CA ARG A 279 -23.09 3.01 -17.14
C ARG A 279 -23.12 1.53 -16.80
N THR A 280 -22.13 0.78 -17.25
CA THR A 280 -22.10 -0.69 -17.20
C THR A 280 -20.66 -1.14 -16.94
N VAL A 281 -20.49 -2.36 -16.46
CA VAL A 281 -19.20 -3.04 -16.37
C VAL A 281 -19.21 -4.31 -17.20
N LEU A 282 -18.07 -4.57 -17.83
CA LEU A 282 -17.79 -5.82 -18.53
C LEU A 282 -16.89 -6.67 -17.64
N VAL A 283 -17.24 -7.95 -17.52
CA VAL A 283 -16.44 -8.96 -16.83
C VAL A 283 -16.22 -10.13 -17.79
N GLU A 284 -14.99 -10.64 -17.85
CA GLU A 284 -14.73 -11.90 -18.54
C GLU A 284 -15.00 -13.06 -17.58
N LEU A 285 -15.84 -14.01 -17.98
CA LEU A 285 -16.09 -15.24 -17.24
C LEU A 285 -15.43 -16.42 -17.97
N ASP A 286 -14.34 -16.91 -17.39
CA ASP A 286 -13.57 -18.06 -17.86
C ASP A 286 -13.79 -19.32 -17.01
N GLY A 287 -14.60 -19.23 -15.94
CA GLY A 287 -14.88 -20.32 -15.01
C GLY A 287 -13.83 -20.49 -13.90
N SER A 288 -12.84 -19.59 -13.80
CA SER A 288 -11.95 -19.50 -12.65
C SER A 288 -12.63 -18.90 -11.43
N VAL A 289 -12.07 -19.13 -10.24
CA VAL A 289 -12.55 -18.54 -8.99
C VAL A 289 -12.49 -17.01 -9.02
N SER A 290 -11.45 -16.45 -9.64
CA SER A 290 -11.23 -15.01 -9.68
C SER A 290 -12.23 -14.31 -10.60
N SER A 291 -12.53 -14.87 -11.78
CA SER A 291 -13.54 -14.30 -12.69
C SER A 291 -14.94 -14.35 -12.10
N ALA A 292 -15.28 -15.48 -11.46
CA ALA A 292 -16.52 -15.65 -10.73
C ALA A 292 -16.69 -14.57 -9.64
N LEU A 293 -15.66 -14.42 -8.81
CA LEU A 293 -15.68 -13.48 -7.70
C LEU A 293 -15.75 -12.01 -8.17
N VAL A 294 -15.11 -11.65 -9.30
CA VAL A 294 -15.26 -10.31 -9.91
C VAL A 294 -16.70 -10.08 -10.39
N ALA A 295 -17.34 -11.06 -11.01
CA ALA A 295 -18.72 -10.92 -11.46
C ALA A 295 -19.68 -10.74 -10.28
N ALA A 296 -19.49 -11.51 -9.21
CA ALA A 296 -20.26 -11.35 -7.97
C ALA A 296 -20.03 -9.97 -7.32
N LEU A 297 -18.77 -9.52 -7.25
CA LEU A 297 -18.41 -8.21 -6.71
C LEU A 297 -19.06 -7.08 -7.52
N ALA A 298 -19.00 -7.15 -8.85
CA ALA A 298 -19.61 -6.19 -9.75
C ALA A 298 -21.13 -6.12 -9.58
N ALA A 299 -21.78 -7.28 -9.45
CA ALA A 299 -23.23 -7.37 -9.22
C ALA A 299 -23.62 -6.77 -7.86
N ASP A 300 -22.85 -7.02 -6.81
CA ASP A 300 -23.07 -6.43 -5.48
C ASP A 300 -22.81 -4.92 -5.45
N ALA A 301 -21.83 -4.44 -6.21
CA ALA A 301 -21.44 -3.03 -6.23
C ALA A 301 -22.39 -2.14 -7.05
N LEU A 302 -22.90 -2.63 -8.17
CA LEU A 302 -23.62 -1.82 -9.17
C LEU A 302 -25.05 -2.32 -9.44
N GLY A 303 -25.37 -3.53 -9.01
CA GLY A 303 -26.58 -4.25 -9.39
C GLY A 303 -26.43 -5.01 -10.71
N SER A 304 -27.06 -6.18 -10.79
CA SER A 304 -26.92 -7.13 -11.91
C SER A 304 -27.23 -6.54 -13.30
N ARG A 305 -28.14 -5.56 -13.38
CA ARG A 305 -28.51 -4.89 -14.65
C ARG A 305 -27.37 -4.08 -15.27
N ARG A 306 -26.38 -3.68 -14.48
CA ARG A 306 -25.21 -2.92 -14.93
C ARG A 306 -24.01 -3.82 -15.21
N VAL A 307 -24.17 -5.15 -15.20
CA VAL A 307 -23.07 -6.11 -15.41
C VAL A 307 -23.36 -6.94 -16.67
N VAL A 308 -22.35 -7.02 -17.55
CA VAL A 308 -22.37 -7.90 -18.73
C VAL A 308 -21.16 -8.80 -18.68
N ALA A 309 -21.40 -10.11 -18.59
CA ALA A 309 -20.40 -11.15 -18.67
C ALA A 309 -20.16 -11.57 -20.12
N LEU A 310 -18.90 -11.60 -20.52
CA LEU A 310 -18.46 -12.14 -21.80
C LEU A 310 -17.63 -13.42 -21.56
N ALA A 311 -17.81 -14.41 -22.40
CA ALA A 311 -17.08 -15.67 -22.34
C ALA A 311 -16.50 -16.03 -23.70
N PHE A 312 -15.27 -16.56 -23.69
CA PHE A 312 -14.49 -16.82 -24.90
C PHE A 312 -14.01 -18.28 -24.98
N PRO A 313 -14.91 -19.24 -25.23
CA PRO A 313 -14.55 -20.64 -25.38
C PRO A 313 -13.61 -20.86 -26.56
N THR A 314 -12.55 -21.64 -26.34
CA THR A 314 -11.51 -21.90 -27.32
C THR A 314 -11.67 -23.32 -27.87
N TYR A 315 -12.29 -23.47 -29.03
CA TYR A 315 -12.41 -24.77 -29.69
C TYR A 315 -11.07 -25.16 -30.34
N GLY A 316 -10.18 -25.82 -29.60
CA GLY A 316 -8.87 -26.22 -30.14
C GLY A 316 -7.87 -26.87 -29.19
N GLN A 317 -8.27 -27.27 -27.97
CA GLN A 317 -7.34 -27.90 -27.02
C GLN A 317 -6.75 -29.21 -27.55
N ALA A 318 -5.46 -29.45 -27.29
CA ALA A 318 -4.74 -30.59 -27.84
C ALA A 318 -5.16 -31.95 -27.25
N THR A 319 -5.84 -31.97 -26.10
CA THR A 319 -6.24 -33.20 -25.41
C THR A 319 -7.73 -33.23 -25.08
N ALA A 320 -8.34 -34.43 -25.15
CA ALA A 320 -9.74 -34.63 -24.80
C ALA A 320 -10.06 -34.23 -23.34
N LYS A 321 -9.09 -34.40 -22.43
CA LYS A 321 -9.21 -34.00 -21.03
C LYS A 321 -9.35 -32.47 -20.91
N ALA A 322 -8.46 -31.71 -21.53
CA ALA A 322 -8.51 -30.25 -21.52
C ALA A 322 -9.79 -29.70 -22.17
N MET A 323 -10.29 -30.33 -23.25
CA MET A 323 -11.57 -29.95 -23.85
C MET A 323 -12.75 -30.15 -22.90
N GLN A 324 -12.76 -31.27 -22.14
CA GLN A 324 -13.83 -31.56 -21.18
C GLN A 324 -13.78 -30.61 -19.97
N GLU A 325 -12.58 -30.28 -19.49
CA GLU A 325 -12.37 -29.33 -18.40
C GLU A 325 -12.85 -27.93 -18.80
N GLU A 326 -12.48 -27.46 -20.00
CA GLU A 326 -12.93 -26.17 -20.54
C GLU A 326 -14.46 -26.12 -20.70
N ALA A 327 -15.06 -27.18 -21.25
CA ALA A 327 -16.53 -27.27 -21.36
C ALA A 327 -17.23 -27.21 -20.00
N THR A 328 -16.64 -27.81 -18.97
CA THR A 328 -17.15 -27.79 -17.60
C THR A 328 -17.03 -26.38 -17.01
N ALA A 329 -15.88 -25.72 -17.19
CA ALA A 329 -15.65 -24.35 -16.73
C ALA A 329 -16.67 -23.36 -17.30
N PHE A 330 -16.91 -23.38 -18.62
CA PHE A 330 -17.91 -22.48 -19.23
C PHE A 330 -19.35 -22.85 -18.88
N THR A 331 -19.64 -24.12 -18.61
CA THR A 331 -20.94 -24.53 -18.07
C THR A 331 -21.19 -23.90 -16.69
N ASN A 332 -20.17 -23.92 -15.83
CA ASN A 332 -20.23 -23.30 -14.51
C ASN A 332 -20.34 -21.77 -14.60
N ALA A 333 -19.56 -21.15 -15.49
CA ALA A 333 -19.62 -19.71 -15.75
C ALA A 333 -21.02 -19.24 -16.18
N ARG A 334 -21.71 -20.02 -17.02
CA ARG A 334 -23.08 -19.73 -17.43
C ARG A 334 -24.06 -19.87 -16.25
N ALA A 335 -23.94 -20.93 -15.46
CA ALA A 335 -24.79 -21.15 -14.30
C ALA A 335 -24.64 -20.04 -13.24
N GLU A 336 -23.41 -19.55 -13.07
CA GLU A 336 -23.12 -18.41 -12.22
C GLU A 336 -23.77 -17.13 -12.74
N ALA A 337 -23.60 -16.83 -14.03
CA ALA A 337 -24.23 -15.65 -14.64
C ALA A 337 -25.76 -15.66 -14.50
N ASP A 338 -26.37 -16.83 -14.65
CA ASP A 338 -27.81 -17.04 -14.44
C ASP A 338 -28.20 -16.79 -12.97
N THR A 339 -27.39 -17.26 -12.01
CA THR A 339 -27.59 -17.07 -10.56
C THR A 339 -27.47 -15.60 -10.15
N LEU A 340 -26.49 -14.89 -10.74
CA LEU A 340 -26.30 -13.45 -10.56
C LEU A 340 -27.34 -12.60 -11.31
N HIS A 341 -28.14 -13.21 -12.18
CA HIS A 341 -29.06 -12.54 -13.09
C HIS A 341 -28.37 -11.46 -13.96
N ILE A 342 -27.13 -11.73 -14.37
CA ILE A 342 -26.34 -10.84 -15.22
C ILE A 342 -26.43 -11.30 -16.68
N ARG A 343 -26.23 -10.36 -17.61
CA ARG A 343 -26.28 -10.69 -19.03
C ARG A 343 -25.01 -11.48 -19.40
N TYR A 344 -25.18 -12.67 -19.96
CA TYR A 344 -24.08 -13.53 -20.42
C TYR A 344 -24.05 -13.61 -21.95
N VAL A 345 -22.88 -13.47 -22.56
CA VAL A 345 -22.69 -13.59 -24.01
C VAL A 345 -21.40 -14.35 -24.34
N GLU A 346 -21.54 -15.45 -25.09
CA GLU A 346 -20.39 -16.22 -25.61
C GLU A 346 -19.94 -15.71 -26.97
N HIS A 347 -18.62 -15.64 -27.16
CA HIS A 347 -17.97 -15.29 -28.41
C HIS A 347 -16.91 -16.32 -28.76
N SER A 348 -17.05 -16.99 -29.90
CA SER A 348 -16.04 -17.87 -30.46
C SER A 348 -15.22 -17.16 -31.54
N VAL A 349 -13.95 -17.55 -31.69
CA VAL A 349 -13.08 -17.02 -32.74
C VAL A 349 -13.61 -17.48 -34.11
N PRO A 350 -13.93 -16.56 -35.05
CA PRO A 350 -14.43 -16.90 -36.38
C PRO A 350 -13.48 -17.81 -37.17
N ASP A 351 -14.03 -18.81 -37.88
CA ASP A 351 -13.26 -19.75 -38.71
C ASP A 351 -12.37 -19.05 -39.76
N SER A 352 -12.84 -17.91 -40.29
CA SER A 352 -12.08 -17.09 -41.25
C SER A 352 -10.77 -16.55 -40.67
N LEU A 353 -10.76 -16.12 -39.40
CA LEU A 353 -9.54 -15.68 -38.72
C LEU A 353 -8.60 -16.85 -38.43
N GLN A 354 -9.15 -18.00 -38.07
CA GLN A 354 -8.36 -19.22 -37.88
C GLN A 354 -7.68 -19.68 -39.19
N GLY A 355 -8.38 -19.55 -40.33
CA GLY A 355 -7.87 -19.90 -41.65
C GLY A 355 -6.69 -19.04 -42.09
N LEU A 356 -6.79 -17.72 -41.93
CA LEU A 356 -5.73 -16.77 -42.28
C LEU A 356 -4.43 -17.06 -41.50
N TYR A 357 -4.51 -17.43 -40.23
CA TYR A 357 -3.30 -17.71 -39.44
C TYR A 357 -2.56 -18.97 -39.87
N ARG A 358 -3.30 -20.02 -40.23
CA ARG A 358 -2.69 -21.24 -40.78
C ARG A 358 -1.98 -20.95 -42.10
N GLU A 359 -2.47 -20.00 -42.88
CA GLU A 359 -1.88 -19.58 -44.15
C GLU A 359 -0.59 -18.77 -43.97
N PHE A 360 -0.52 -17.91 -42.93
CA PHE A 360 0.63 -17.02 -42.71
C PHE A 360 1.69 -17.54 -41.71
N GLU A 361 1.54 -18.77 -41.19
CA GLU A 361 2.46 -19.37 -40.20
C GLU A 361 2.82 -18.41 -39.04
N LEU A 362 1.84 -17.60 -38.61
CA LEU A 362 2.01 -16.67 -37.49
C LEU A 362 2.00 -17.47 -36.18
N THR A 363 3.07 -18.21 -35.91
CA THR A 363 3.23 -19.07 -34.72
C THR A 363 3.26 -18.28 -33.41
N ASP A 364 3.62 -17.00 -33.48
CA ASP A 364 4.00 -16.23 -32.30
C ASP A 364 2.86 -15.34 -31.74
N CYS A 365 1.74 -15.21 -32.44
CA CYS A 365 0.64 -14.33 -32.03
C CYS A 365 -0.57 -15.10 -31.51
N ASP A 366 -1.03 -14.76 -30.30
CA ASP A 366 -2.22 -15.36 -29.68
C ASP A 366 -3.49 -14.72 -30.23
N LEU A 367 -3.99 -15.28 -31.33
CA LEU A 367 -5.24 -14.89 -31.99
C LEU A 367 -6.44 -14.82 -31.04
N GLY A 368 -6.51 -15.77 -30.11
CA GLY A 368 -7.60 -15.83 -29.14
C GLY A 368 -7.61 -14.56 -28.33
N SER A 369 -6.46 -14.18 -27.78
CA SER A 369 -6.30 -12.94 -27.01
C SER A 369 -6.57 -11.68 -27.84
N LEU A 370 -6.13 -11.63 -29.10
CA LEU A 370 -6.41 -10.47 -29.97
C LEU A 370 -7.91 -10.33 -30.27
N TYR A 371 -8.60 -11.43 -30.58
CA TYR A 371 -10.04 -11.42 -30.81
C TYR A 371 -10.81 -11.02 -29.56
N ARG A 372 -10.43 -11.57 -28.39
CA ARG A 372 -10.98 -11.19 -27.07
C ARG A 372 -10.89 -9.69 -26.85
N TYR A 373 -9.71 -9.11 -27.05
CA TYR A 373 -9.46 -7.67 -26.94
C TYR A 373 -10.41 -6.86 -27.83
N LEU A 374 -10.51 -7.20 -29.12
CA LEU A 374 -11.37 -6.48 -30.07
C LEU A 374 -12.85 -6.53 -29.67
N VAL A 375 -13.32 -7.68 -29.18
CA VAL A 375 -14.70 -7.83 -28.71
C VAL A 375 -14.94 -7.01 -27.45
N LEU A 376 -14.07 -7.12 -26.45
CA LEU A 376 -14.19 -6.38 -25.19
C LEU A 376 -14.23 -4.87 -25.44
N GLU A 377 -13.32 -4.37 -26.26
CA GLU A 377 -13.27 -2.94 -26.59
C GLU A 377 -14.50 -2.46 -27.39
N SER A 378 -14.98 -3.30 -28.31
CA SER A 378 -16.21 -3.01 -29.05
C SER A 378 -17.43 -2.89 -28.12
N TYR A 379 -17.54 -3.77 -27.13
CA TYR A 379 -18.61 -3.71 -26.13
C TYR A 379 -18.43 -2.53 -25.18
N ALA A 380 -17.21 -2.25 -24.73
CA ALA A 380 -16.89 -1.16 -23.81
C ALA A 380 -17.33 0.18 -24.39
N SER A 381 -16.94 0.45 -25.64
CA SER A 381 -17.34 1.66 -26.37
C SER A 381 -18.85 1.76 -26.58
N ARG A 382 -19.50 0.66 -27.00
CA ARG A 382 -20.94 0.66 -27.32
C ARG A 382 -21.83 0.84 -26.09
N LEU A 383 -21.42 0.31 -24.94
CA LEU A 383 -22.21 0.30 -23.71
C LEU A 383 -21.81 1.42 -22.73
N ASN A 384 -20.79 2.23 -23.07
CA ASN A 384 -20.13 3.14 -22.14
C ASN A 384 -19.75 2.38 -20.86
N ALA A 385 -18.99 1.31 -21.04
CA ALA A 385 -18.67 0.35 -20.00
C ALA A 385 -17.18 0.30 -19.70
N VAL A 386 -16.87 0.00 -18.44
CA VAL A 386 -15.52 -0.27 -17.95
C VAL A 386 -15.29 -1.78 -17.91
N VAL A 387 -14.12 -2.24 -18.35
CA VAL A 387 -13.75 -3.66 -18.27
C VAL A 387 -12.98 -3.91 -16.96
N LEU A 388 -13.47 -4.87 -16.16
CA LEU A 388 -12.83 -5.29 -14.91
C LEU A 388 -11.93 -6.51 -15.14
N SER A 389 -10.72 -6.45 -14.61
CA SER A 389 -9.77 -7.56 -14.62
C SER A 389 -10.11 -8.56 -13.51
N SER A 390 -10.06 -9.85 -13.85
CA SER A 390 -10.12 -10.96 -12.89
C SER A 390 -8.76 -11.33 -12.29
N TYR A 391 -7.67 -10.69 -12.73
CA TYR A 391 -6.33 -11.03 -12.28
C TYR A 391 -6.03 -10.58 -10.86
N THR A 392 -5.32 -11.48 -10.18
CA THR A 392 -4.85 -11.33 -8.80
C THR A 392 -3.46 -10.72 -8.75
N LYS A 393 -3.02 -10.33 -7.56
CA LYS A 393 -1.64 -9.94 -7.29
C LYS A 393 -0.65 -11.03 -7.69
N THR A 394 -1.02 -12.31 -7.51
CA THR A 394 -0.22 -13.47 -7.94
C THR A 394 -0.02 -13.49 -9.45
N ASP A 395 -1.09 -13.27 -10.22
CA ASP A 395 -1.03 -13.22 -11.69
C ASP A 395 -0.13 -12.07 -12.18
N TYR A 396 -0.30 -10.87 -11.61
CA TYR A 396 0.49 -9.71 -12.00
C TYR A 396 1.96 -9.86 -11.60
N ALA A 397 2.23 -10.36 -10.39
CA ALA A 397 3.59 -10.55 -9.90
C ALA A 397 4.39 -11.51 -10.79
N LEU A 398 3.78 -12.61 -11.24
CA LEU A 398 4.46 -13.63 -12.06
C LEU A 398 4.57 -13.26 -13.54
N GLY A 399 3.92 -12.20 -14.00
CA GLY A 399 3.81 -11.92 -15.44
C GLY A 399 2.77 -12.81 -16.14
N GLY A 400 1.81 -13.36 -15.39
CA GLY A 400 0.78 -14.26 -15.89
C GLY A 400 -0.38 -13.57 -16.62
N ALA A 401 -0.56 -12.25 -16.49
CA ALA A 401 -1.51 -11.50 -17.31
C ALA A 401 -0.91 -11.26 -18.72
N ARG A 402 -1.71 -11.51 -19.77
CA ARG A 402 -1.25 -11.50 -21.16
C ARG A 402 -1.01 -10.08 -21.67
N GLU A 403 -0.13 -9.93 -22.65
CA GLU A 403 0.24 -8.62 -23.23
C GLU A 403 -0.93 -7.84 -23.84
N PHE A 404 -1.99 -8.52 -24.31
CA PHE A 404 -3.18 -7.90 -24.89
C PHE A 404 -4.31 -7.66 -23.86
N GLU A 405 -4.05 -7.96 -22.59
CA GLU A 405 -4.99 -7.77 -21.47
C GLU A 405 -4.82 -6.43 -20.75
N LEU A 406 -4.11 -5.49 -21.41
CA LEU A 406 -3.98 -4.08 -21.03
C LEU A 406 -5.25 -3.24 -21.25
N HIS A 407 -6.38 -3.88 -21.56
CA HIS A 407 -7.65 -3.22 -21.82
C HIS A 407 -8.55 -3.15 -20.58
N PHE A 408 -8.20 -3.87 -19.52
CA PHE A 408 -8.86 -3.69 -18.24
C PHE A 408 -8.61 -2.27 -17.76
N ALA A 409 -9.65 -1.59 -17.30
CA ALA A 409 -9.48 -0.27 -16.71
C ALA A 409 -9.26 -0.38 -15.19
N PHE A 410 -9.81 -1.42 -14.57
CA PHE A 410 -9.73 -1.64 -13.12
C PHE A 410 -9.50 -3.12 -12.78
N ALA A 411 -8.62 -3.42 -11.83
CA ALA A 411 -8.41 -4.74 -11.26
C ALA A 411 -8.80 -4.76 -9.76
N PRO A 412 -10.03 -5.17 -9.41
CA PRO A 412 -10.46 -5.22 -8.02
C PRO A 412 -9.56 -6.08 -7.13
N PHE A 413 -9.01 -7.17 -7.66
CA PHE A 413 -8.12 -8.09 -6.92
C PHE A 413 -6.63 -7.87 -7.22
N GLY A 414 -6.27 -6.75 -7.87
CA GLY A 414 -4.89 -6.47 -8.29
C GLY A 414 -3.88 -6.42 -7.13
N ASP A 415 -4.36 -6.21 -5.90
CA ASP A 415 -3.55 -6.21 -4.68
C ASP A 415 -3.87 -7.35 -3.68
N LEU A 416 -4.58 -8.39 -4.14
CA LEU A 416 -4.86 -9.60 -3.36
C LEU A 416 -4.22 -10.84 -3.97
N TYR A 417 -3.62 -11.68 -3.13
CA TYR A 417 -3.08 -12.96 -3.53
C TYR A 417 -4.19 -13.99 -3.81
N LEU A 418 -3.88 -15.01 -4.61
CA LEU A 418 -4.86 -16.02 -5.01
C LEU A 418 -5.41 -16.81 -3.81
N SER A 419 -4.55 -17.17 -2.85
CA SER A 419 -4.89 -17.81 -1.58
C SER A 419 -5.85 -16.98 -0.72
N GLU A 420 -5.85 -15.65 -0.88
CA GLU A 420 -6.72 -14.73 -0.14
C GLU A 420 -8.14 -14.66 -0.71
N LEU A 421 -8.37 -15.22 -1.90
CA LEU A 421 -9.72 -15.29 -2.49
C LEU A 421 -10.59 -16.35 -1.81
N ALA A 422 -10.02 -17.46 -1.31
CA ALA A 422 -10.78 -18.51 -0.64
C ALA A 422 -11.65 -18.00 0.52
N PRO A 423 -11.11 -17.30 1.53
CA PRO A 423 -11.92 -16.77 2.64
C PRO A 423 -12.93 -15.70 2.18
N LEU A 424 -12.65 -14.97 1.08
CA LEU A 424 -13.60 -14.03 0.50
C LEU A 424 -14.79 -14.74 -0.13
N VAL A 425 -14.55 -15.82 -0.87
CA VAL A 425 -15.61 -16.62 -1.47
C VAL A 425 -16.46 -17.27 -0.38
N GLU A 426 -15.84 -17.84 0.66
CA GLU A 426 -16.56 -18.41 1.81
C GLU A 426 -17.48 -17.37 2.47
N TYR A 427 -16.96 -16.17 2.73
CA TYR A 427 -17.75 -15.06 3.25
C TYR A 427 -18.92 -14.72 2.31
N ARG A 428 -18.64 -14.57 1.02
CA ARG A 428 -19.66 -14.15 0.03
C ARG A 428 -20.74 -15.20 -0.17
N ASN A 429 -20.38 -16.49 -0.19
CA ASN A 429 -21.32 -17.59 -0.31
C ASN A 429 -22.17 -17.79 0.97
N ARG A 430 -21.64 -17.43 2.15
CA ARG A 430 -22.43 -17.40 3.39
C ARG A 430 -23.57 -16.37 3.34
N VAL A 431 -23.37 -15.25 2.64
CA VAL A 431 -24.41 -14.23 2.43
C VAL A 431 -25.44 -14.73 1.41
N SER A 432 -24.97 -15.22 0.27
CA SER A 432 -25.78 -15.90 -0.73
C SER A 432 -24.91 -16.81 -1.58
N GLU A 433 -25.31 -18.06 -1.76
CA GLU A 433 -24.59 -19.05 -2.55
C GLU A 433 -24.65 -18.67 -4.03
N VAL A 434 -23.56 -18.10 -4.54
CA VAL A 434 -23.46 -17.53 -5.89
C VAL A 434 -22.29 -18.12 -6.65
N VAL A 435 -21.13 -18.22 -5.99
CA VAL A 435 -19.92 -18.77 -6.59
C VAL A 435 -19.99 -20.30 -6.48
N PRO A 436 -19.90 -21.06 -7.58
CA PRO A 436 -20.00 -22.53 -7.56
C PRO A 436 -18.97 -23.15 -6.62
N VAL A 437 -19.40 -24.09 -5.76
CA VAL A 437 -18.52 -24.76 -4.78
C VAL A 437 -17.32 -25.45 -5.46
N GLU A 438 -17.52 -25.97 -6.68
CA GLU A 438 -16.49 -26.58 -7.51
C GLU A 438 -15.39 -25.60 -7.95
N ALA A 439 -15.72 -24.30 -8.04
CA ALA A 439 -14.75 -23.25 -8.34
C ALA A 439 -13.92 -22.84 -7.10
N VAL A 440 -14.39 -23.16 -5.89
CA VAL A 440 -13.75 -22.77 -4.61
C VAL A 440 -12.93 -23.92 -4.01
N SER A 441 -12.97 -25.11 -4.60
CA SER A 441 -12.18 -26.24 -4.09
C SER A 441 -10.69 -25.90 -4.11
N MET A 442 -9.92 -26.39 -3.14
CA MET A 442 -8.45 -26.23 -3.16
C MET A 442 -7.83 -26.69 -4.48
N ASP A 443 -8.38 -27.74 -5.09
CA ASP A 443 -7.96 -28.20 -6.41
C ASP A 443 -8.19 -27.14 -7.52
N ALA A 444 -9.26 -26.34 -7.44
CA ALA A 444 -9.57 -25.29 -8.41
C ALA A 444 -8.67 -24.08 -8.26
N ILE A 445 -8.39 -23.69 -7.02
CA ILE A 445 -7.43 -22.64 -6.68
C ILE A 445 -6.03 -23.04 -7.14
N ASN A 446 -5.60 -24.27 -6.86
CA ASN A 446 -4.29 -24.78 -7.30
C ASN A 446 -4.21 -24.87 -8.82
N ARG A 447 -5.27 -25.30 -9.52
CA ARG A 447 -5.32 -25.24 -10.99
C ARG A 447 -5.16 -23.81 -11.52
N THR A 448 -5.73 -22.83 -10.83
CA THR A 448 -5.60 -21.41 -11.21
C THR A 448 -4.16 -20.92 -11.02
N ALA A 449 -3.49 -21.33 -9.92
CA ALA A 449 -2.08 -21.03 -9.68
C ALA A 449 -1.17 -21.63 -10.76
N VAL A 450 -1.34 -22.91 -11.10
CA VAL A 450 -0.60 -23.57 -12.18
C VAL A 450 -0.83 -22.85 -13.51
N SER A 451 -2.09 -22.49 -13.81
CA SER A 451 -2.41 -21.75 -15.02
C SER A 451 -1.75 -20.37 -15.07
N ALA A 452 -1.59 -19.67 -13.94
CA ALA A 452 -0.87 -18.41 -13.87
C ALA A 452 0.61 -18.57 -14.24
N VAL A 453 1.26 -19.63 -13.75
CA VAL A 453 2.66 -19.97 -14.10
C VAL A 453 2.76 -20.34 -15.58
N ASP A 454 1.87 -21.18 -16.11
CA ASP A 454 1.87 -21.58 -17.53
C ASP A 454 1.69 -20.36 -18.47
N ARG A 455 0.81 -19.42 -18.10
CA ARG A 455 0.63 -18.16 -18.83
C ARG A 455 1.90 -17.31 -18.81
N ALA A 456 2.56 -17.20 -17.66
CA ALA A 456 3.81 -16.46 -17.53
C ALA A 456 4.94 -17.07 -18.37
N LEU A 457 5.07 -18.40 -18.34
CA LEU A 457 6.04 -19.16 -19.16
C LEU A 457 5.81 -18.94 -20.66
N THR A 458 4.55 -18.99 -21.10
CA THR A 458 4.18 -18.77 -22.49
C THR A 458 4.57 -17.37 -22.96
N SER A 459 4.36 -16.36 -22.11
CA SER A 459 4.76 -14.97 -22.39
C SER A 459 6.29 -14.83 -22.47
N LEU A 460 7.01 -15.49 -21.57
CA LEU A 460 8.48 -15.44 -21.53
C LEU A 460 9.16 -16.07 -22.75
N ARG A 461 8.63 -17.17 -23.27
CA ARG A 461 9.16 -17.84 -24.48
C ARG A 461 9.23 -16.90 -25.70
N ARG A 462 8.40 -15.85 -25.75
CA ARG A 462 8.41 -14.86 -26.83
C ARG A 462 9.53 -13.84 -26.70
N ILE A 463 9.95 -13.54 -25.47
CA ILE A 463 10.79 -12.37 -25.16
C ILE A 463 12.24 -12.80 -24.87
N HIS A 464 12.45 -13.94 -24.22
CA HIS A 464 13.76 -14.35 -23.72
C HIS A 464 14.24 -15.67 -24.32
N SER A 465 15.33 -15.62 -25.10
CA SER A 465 16.06 -16.79 -25.59
C SER A 465 17.16 -17.29 -24.65
N VAL A 466 17.41 -16.58 -23.53
CA VAL A 466 18.68 -16.62 -22.79
C VAL A 466 18.65 -17.51 -21.53
N HIS A 467 17.48 -17.96 -21.06
CA HIS A 467 17.34 -18.74 -19.81
C HIS A 467 16.53 -20.04 -19.98
N GLY A 468 16.86 -20.84 -20.99
CA GLY A 468 16.18 -22.12 -21.28
C GLY A 468 16.15 -23.07 -20.08
N ASP A 469 17.24 -23.16 -19.32
CA ASP A 469 17.36 -24.10 -18.20
C ASP A 469 16.37 -23.77 -17.05
N LEU A 470 16.18 -22.47 -16.74
CA LEU A 470 15.23 -22.04 -15.70
C LEU A 470 13.78 -22.25 -16.14
N LEU A 471 13.49 -22.07 -17.43
CA LEU A 471 12.17 -22.33 -17.99
C LEU A 471 11.84 -23.82 -17.93
N SER A 472 12.80 -24.72 -18.22
CA SER A 472 12.58 -26.16 -18.08
C SER A 472 12.32 -26.58 -16.63
N VAL A 473 13.02 -26.00 -15.65
CA VAL A 473 12.79 -26.29 -14.23
C VAL A 473 11.37 -25.92 -13.81
N LEU A 474 10.86 -24.78 -14.29
CA LEU A 474 9.49 -24.35 -14.03
C LEU A 474 8.47 -25.29 -14.69
N GLU A 475 8.69 -25.71 -15.94
CA GLU A 475 7.81 -26.66 -16.63
C GLU A 475 7.75 -28.01 -15.91
N ASP A 476 8.91 -28.51 -15.45
CA ASP A 476 9.02 -29.77 -14.73
C ASP A 476 8.50 -29.70 -13.30
N SER A 477 8.36 -28.51 -12.72
CA SER A 477 7.99 -28.34 -11.30
C SER A 477 6.66 -27.60 -11.09
N ALA A 478 6.07 -26.99 -12.13
CA ALA A 478 4.85 -26.18 -12.01
C ALA A 478 3.69 -26.94 -11.40
N HIS A 479 3.55 -28.23 -11.72
CA HIS A 479 2.50 -29.10 -11.21
C HIS A 479 2.65 -29.44 -9.71
N ASN A 480 3.81 -29.18 -9.11
CA ASN A 480 4.08 -29.37 -7.68
C ASN A 480 3.87 -28.08 -6.87
N LEU A 481 3.57 -26.95 -7.54
CA LEU A 481 3.26 -25.69 -6.88
C LEU A 481 1.76 -25.63 -6.56
N ASP A 482 1.44 -25.36 -5.31
CA ASP A 482 0.11 -24.94 -4.88
C ASP A 482 0.05 -23.42 -4.70
N ALA A 483 -1.17 -22.88 -4.58
CA ALA A 483 -1.36 -21.44 -4.44
C ALA A 483 -0.73 -20.89 -3.15
N ASP A 484 -0.77 -21.66 -2.06
CA ASP A 484 -0.26 -21.24 -0.76
C ASP A 484 1.27 -21.11 -0.74
N THR A 485 1.99 -22.08 -1.32
CA THR A 485 3.45 -22.03 -1.48
C THR A 485 3.87 -20.85 -2.35
N LEU A 486 3.16 -20.66 -3.47
CA LEU A 486 3.44 -19.59 -4.42
C LEU A 486 3.22 -18.20 -3.79
N ASP A 487 2.10 -18.01 -3.12
CA ASP A 487 1.77 -16.73 -2.49
C ASP A 487 2.64 -16.45 -1.27
N THR A 488 3.02 -17.47 -0.50
CA THR A 488 3.99 -17.31 0.59
C THR A 488 5.34 -16.85 0.06
N PHE A 489 5.84 -17.46 -1.02
CA PHE A 489 7.05 -17.01 -1.71
C PHE A 489 6.92 -15.56 -2.18
N LEU A 490 5.81 -15.20 -2.81
CA LEU A 490 5.58 -13.83 -3.30
C LEU A 490 5.50 -12.82 -2.15
N LYS A 491 4.83 -13.14 -1.05
CA LYS A 491 4.77 -12.30 0.15
C LYS A 491 6.17 -12.04 0.73
N GLU A 492 6.98 -13.07 0.88
CA GLU A 492 8.37 -12.94 1.34
C GLU A 492 9.22 -12.09 0.39
N HIS A 493 9.13 -12.36 -0.90
CA HIS A 493 9.94 -11.70 -1.90
C HIS A 493 9.51 -10.23 -2.14
N ILE A 494 8.21 -9.95 -2.18
CA ILE A 494 7.66 -8.62 -2.46
C ILE A 494 7.65 -7.74 -1.22
N ALA A 495 7.19 -8.24 -0.06
CA ALA A 495 7.05 -7.42 1.15
C ALA A 495 8.35 -7.35 1.98
N GLN A 496 9.10 -8.44 2.07
CA GLN A 496 10.26 -8.53 2.97
C GLN A 496 11.60 -8.39 2.26
N GLY A 497 11.62 -8.46 0.92
CA GLY A 497 12.84 -8.50 0.12
C GLY A 497 13.73 -9.71 0.43
N LYS A 498 13.12 -10.81 0.89
CA LYS A 498 13.83 -12.02 1.36
C LYS A 498 13.23 -13.27 0.72
N PRO A 499 13.54 -13.59 -0.54
CA PRO A 499 12.99 -14.79 -1.18
C PRO A 499 13.42 -16.05 -0.42
N GLY A 500 12.46 -16.92 -0.07
CA GLY A 500 12.71 -18.27 0.44
C GLY A 500 13.13 -18.36 1.91
N ALA A 501 12.84 -17.33 2.72
CA ALA A 501 13.30 -17.25 4.11
C ALA A 501 12.41 -17.99 5.13
N LEU A 502 11.09 -18.09 4.89
CA LEU A 502 10.14 -18.77 5.79
C LEU A 502 9.59 -20.05 5.17
N THR A 503 9.60 -20.17 3.85
CA THR A 503 9.30 -21.43 3.17
C THR A 503 10.42 -22.45 3.40
N GLY A 504 10.11 -23.56 4.09
CA GLY A 504 10.99 -24.75 4.08
C GLY A 504 11.28 -25.25 2.64
N VAL A 505 10.47 -24.82 1.67
CA VAL A 505 10.62 -25.03 0.22
C VAL A 505 11.86 -24.35 -0.34
N GLY A 506 12.25 -23.16 0.15
CA GLY A 506 13.47 -22.46 -0.29
C GLY A 506 14.75 -23.24 -0.03
N GLN A 507 14.76 -24.07 1.02
CA GLN A 507 15.86 -24.97 1.35
C GLN A 507 15.78 -26.31 0.59
N MET A 508 14.58 -26.73 0.17
CA MET A 508 14.35 -28.01 -0.51
C MET A 508 14.52 -27.93 -2.03
N PHE A 509 14.22 -26.80 -2.67
CA PHE A 509 14.30 -26.63 -4.13
C PHE A 509 14.88 -25.26 -4.56
N PRO A 510 16.21 -25.07 -4.46
CA PRO A 510 16.86 -23.78 -4.75
C PRO A 510 16.70 -23.32 -6.21
N GLU A 511 16.68 -24.26 -7.16
CA GLU A 511 16.53 -23.96 -8.59
C GLU A 511 15.14 -23.43 -8.94
N LEU A 512 14.10 -24.00 -8.31
CA LEU A 512 12.73 -23.53 -8.45
C LEU A 512 12.57 -22.11 -7.91
N MET A 513 13.18 -21.79 -6.76
CA MET A 513 13.15 -20.42 -6.22
C MET A 513 13.84 -19.43 -7.15
N ARG A 514 15.00 -19.77 -7.72
CA ARG A 514 15.67 -18.92 -8.72
C ARG A 514 14.79 -18.67 -9.94
N ALA A 515 14.09 -19.71 -10.40
CA ALA A 515 13.21 -19.59 -11.54
C ALA A 515 11.96 -18.75 -11.23
N LEU A 516 11.40 -18.84 -10.02
CA LEU A 516 10.32 -17.96 -9.57
C LEU A 516 10.77 -16.50 -9.39
N CYS A 517 11.97 -16.24 -8.84
CA CYS A 517 12.55 -14.90 -8.81
C CYS A 517 12.69 -14.31 -10.22
N PHE A 518 13.16 -15.12 -11.17
CA PHE A 518 13.26 -14.72 -12.57
C PHE A 518 11.89 -14.41 -13.19
N LEU A 519 10.85 -15.19 -12.88
CA LEU A 519 9.47 -14.89 -13.30
C LEU A 519 8.99 -13.55 -12.76
N VAL A 520 9.17 -13.30 -11.45
CA VAL A 520 8.73 -12.04 -10.83
C VAL A 520 9.46 -10.83 -11.43
N GLN A 521 10.76 -10.97 -11.66
CA GLN A 521 11.56 -9.94 -12.29
C GLN A 521 11.14 -9.66 -13.73
N SER A 522 10.86 -10.71 -14.49
CA SER A 522 10.36 -10.58 -15.86
C SER A 522 8.96 -9.95 -15.90
N GLY A 523 8.14 -10.23 -14.89
CA GLY A 523 6.81 -9.64 -14.67
C GLY A 523 6.83 -8.15 -14.31
N ALA A 524 7.98 -7.56 -13.97
CA ALA A 524 8.08 -6.15 -13.58
C ALA A 524 7.56 -5.18 -14.65
N SER A 525 7.72 -5.53 -15.92
CA SER A 525 7.17 -4.75 -17.05
C SER A 525 5.64 -4.74 -17.07
N LEU A 526 5.01 -5.85 -16.70
CA LEU A 526 3.57 -5.97 -16.59
C LEU A 526 3.04 -5.19 -15.38
N CYS A 527 3.73 -5.26 -14.23
CA CYS A 527 3.36 -4.50 -13.03
C CYS A 527 3.25 -2.99 -13.30
N ARG A 528 4.11 -2.44 -14.17
CA ARG A 528 4.05 -1.02 -14.58
C ARG A 528 2.87 -0.66 -15.48
N ARG A 529 2.25 -1.65 -16.11
CA ARG A 529 1.10 -1.47 -17.02
C ARG A 529 -0.18 -2.04 -16.43
N MET A 530 -0.20 -2.32 -15.12
CA MET A 530 -1.41 -2.77 -14.45
C MET A 530 -2.52 -1.72 -14.63
N PRO A 531 -3.79 -2.17 -14.74
CA PRO A 531 -4.92 -1.26 -14.61
C PRO A 531 -4.91 -0.58 -13.24
N ALA A 532 -5.76 0.42 -13.04
CA ALA A 532 -5.98 0.94 -11.69
C ALA A 532 -6.50 -0.18 -10.77
N PHE A 533 -6.14 -0.15 -9.49
CA PHE A 533 -6.57 -1.14 -8.51
C PHE A 533 -6.62 -0.51 -7.11
N PRO A 534 -7.45 -1.03 -6.20
CA PRO A 534 -7.45 -0.58 -4.82
C PRO A 534 -6.24 -1.18 -4.08
N CYS A 535 -5.43 -0.34 -3.45
CA CYS A 535 -4.40 -0.79 -2.52
C CYS A 535 -5.09 -1.21 -1.22
N VAL A 536 -4.99 -2.48 -0.87
CA VAL A 536 -5.61 -3.08 0.33
C VAL A 536 -4.60 -3.85 1.17
N SER A 537 -3.36 -3.97 0.71
CA SER A 537 -2.23 -4.55 1.45
C SER A 537 -1.20 -3.48 1.82
N SER A 538 -0.36 -3.80 2.79
CA SER A 538 0.76 -2.96 3.22
C SER A 538 1.87 -2.85 2.16
N SER A 539 1.95 -3.79 1.22
CA SER A 539 3.04 -3.86 0.22
C SER A 539 2.49 -4.05 -1.19
N PRO A 540 1.86 -3.03 -1.80
CA PRO A 540 1.27 -3.17 -3.13
C PRO A 540 2.32 -3.29 -4.24
N LEU A 541 1.98 -3.97 -5.33
CA LEU A 541 2.89 -4.14 -6.49
C LEU A 541 3.34 -2.80 -7.09
N ALA A 542 2.49 -1.78 -7.04
CA ALA A 542 2.82 -0.43 -7.53
C ALA A 542 3.92 0.25 -6.72
N ALA A 543 4.09 -0.08 -5.43
CA ALA A 543 5.19 0.44 -4.62
C ALA A 543 6.56 -0.10 -5.07
N ARG A 544 6.58 -1.23 -5.78
CA ARG A 544 7.81 -1.87 -6.26
C ARG A 544 8.19 -1.38 -7.66
N THR A 545 8.96 -0.29 -7.74
CA THR A 545 9.40 0.27 -9.03
C THR A 545 10.75 -0.29 -9.48
N TRP A 546 10.76 -1.50 -10.06
CA TRP A 546 11.95 -2.06 -10.70
C TRP A 546 12.21 -1.48 -12.10
N PRO A 547 13.49 -1.30 -12.51
CA PRO A 547 13.85 -0.97 -13.89
C PRO A 547 13.25 -1.96 -14.91
N LEU A 548 12.77 -1.45 -16.04
CA LEU A 548 12.22 -2.28 -17.12
C LEU A 548 13.29 -3.15 -17.81
N SER A 549 14.49 -2.60 -17.96
CA SER A 549 15.64 -3.31 -18.54
C SER A 549 16.56 -3.70 -17.40
N MET A 550 16.40 -4.91 -16.89
CA MET A 550 17.18 -5.43 -15.77
C MET A 550 17.81 -6.77 -16.15
N ASN A 551 19.15 -6.82 -16.19
CA ASN A 551 19.94 -8.05 -16.37
C ASN A 551 20.50 -8.59 -15.05
N TRP A 552 20.05 -8.03 -13.93
CA TRP A 552 20.26 -8.61 -12.62
C TRP A 552 19.52 -9.94 -12.55
N LEU A 553 19.96 -10.89 -11.74
CA LEU A 553 19.17 -12.09 -11.44
C LEU A 553 19.30 -12.29 -9.95
N GLU A 554 18.18 -12.11 -9.25
CA GLU A 554 18.20 -12.09 -7.79
C GLU A 554 18.62 -13.46 -7.26
N PRO A 555 19.67 -13.55 -6.41
CA PRO A 555 20.07 -14.81 -5.85
C PRO A 555 18.95 -15.36 -4.96
N ALA A 556 18.69 -16.67 -5.05
CA ALA A 556 17.70 -17.33 -4.21
C ALA A 556 18.10 -17.43 -2.72
N GLU A 557 19.38 -17.21 -2.41
CA GLU A 557 19.85 -17.11 -1.03
C GLU A 557 19.73 -15.65 -0.57
N GLY A 558 19.06 -15.43 0.57
CA GLY A 558 18.87 -14.12 1.15
C GLY A 558 20.17 -13.34 1.23
N VAL A 559 20.23 -12.22 0.51
CA VAL A 559 21.34 -11.27 0.61
C VAL A 559 21.41 -10.80 2.06
N ARG A 560 22.63 -10.70 2.63
CA ARG A 560 22.79 -10.11 3.97
C ARG A 560 22.14 -8.72 3.96
N PRO A 561 21.11 -8.47 4.81
CA PRO A 561 20.36 -7.22 4.79
C PRO A 561 21.23 -5.98 5.02
N ASP A 562 22.44 -6.19 5.54
CA ASP A 562 23.39 -5.16 5.90
C ASP A 562 24.58 -5.08 4.91
N ALA A 563 24.45 -5.47 3.64
CA ALA A 563 25.63 -5.50 2.76
C ALA A 563 26.31 -4.13 2.60
N VAL A 564 25.53 -3.06 2.39
CA VAL A 564 26.06 -1.67 2.34
C VAL A 564 26.01 -1.02 3.71
N LYS A 565 24.93 -1.20 4.46
CA LYS A 565 24.81 -0.63 5.82
C LYS A 565 25.88 -1.19 6.76
N GLY A 566 26.08 -2.50 6.76
CA GLY A 566 27.15 -3.16 7.48
C GLY A 566 28.54 -2.85 6.92
N LEU A 567 28.68 -2.47 5.64
CA LEU A 567 29.93 -1.89 5.15
C LEU A 567 30.16 -0.48 5.74
N VAL A 568 29.11 0.33 5.83
CA VAL A 568 29.16 1.65 6.48
C VAL A 568 29.47 1.50 7.97
N ASP A 569 28.75 0.63 8.68
CA ASP A 569 28.97 0.35 10.10
C ASP A 569 30.40 -0.18 10.33
N TYR A 570 30.88 -1.08 9.47
CA TYR A 570 32.25 -1.58 9.50
C TYR A 570 33.29 -0.47 9.26
N GLU A 571 33.10 0.40 8.27
CA GLU A 571 34.01 1.51 7.99
C GLU A 571 33.97 2.58 9.10
N MET A 572 32.79 2.81 9.70
CA MET A 572 32.64 3.66 10.88
C MET A 572 33.42 3.09 12.07
N GLU A 573 33.23 1.80 12.39
CA GLU A 573 33.99 1.14 13.45
C GLU A 573 35.51 1.17 13.19
N ARG A 574 35.92 1.00 11.93
CA ARG A 574 37.33 1.05 11.53
C ARG A 574 37.93 2.44 11.74
N GLU A 575 37.22 3.50 11.35
CA GLU A 575 37.69 4.88 11.55
C GLU A 575 37.67 5.28 13.03
N GLU A 576 36.69 4.82 13.82
CA GLU A 576 36.69 5.00 15.28
C GLU A 576 37.93 4.37 15.92
N ARG A 577 38.27 3.11 15.58
CA ARG A 577 39.50 2.44 16.08
C ARG A 577 40.76 3.20 15.66
N ARG A 578 40.80 3.74 14.44
CA ARG A 578 41.95 4.53 13.95
C ARG A 578 42.12 5.84 14.72
N LEU A 579 41.01 6.53 15.02
CA LEU A 579 41.02 7.76 15.81
C LEU A 579 41.40 7.49 17.27
N GLU A 580 40.96 6.37 17.84
CA GLU A 580 41.37 5.93 19.17
C GLU A 580 42.88 5.63 19.23
N ASP A 581 43.43 4.90 18.26
CA ASP A 581 44.85 4.60 18.15
C ASP A 581 45.70 5.87 17.96
N ALA A 582 45.26 6.80 17.10
CA ALA A 582 45.92 8.08 16.90
C ALA A 582 45.88 8.94 18.18
N GLY A 583 44.74 8.95 18.87
CA GLY A 583 44.57 9.64 20.16
C GLY A 583 45.39 9.00 21.29
N GLN A 584 45.61 7.68 21.28
CA GLN A 584 46.51 7.01 22.22
C GLN A 584 47.97 7.36 21.93
N ARG A 585 48.40 7.36 20.67
CA ARG A 585 49.76 7.75 20.29
C ARG A 585 50.06 9.21 20.67
N ALA A 586 49.14 10.13 20.37
CA ALA A 586 49.28 11.53 20.77
C ALA A 586 49.38 11.68 22.30
N ARG A 587 48.58 10.92 23.06
CA ARG A 587 48.67 10.90 24.54
C ARG A 587 49.99 10.33 25.04
N GLN A 588 50.53 9.29 24.41
CA GLN A 588 51.83 8.72 24.76
C GLN A 588 52.98 9.65 24.41
N GLU A 589 52.92 10.36 23.28
CA GLU A 589 53.90 11.37 22.89
C GLU A 589 53.86 12.59 23.80
N ILE A 590 52.67 13.10 24.15
CA ILE A 590 52.50 14.18 25.12
C ILE A 590 52.99 13.73 26.50
N ALA A 591 52.67 12.51 26.94
CA ALA A 591 53.17 11.97 28.20
C ALA A 591 54.70 11.79 28.19
N GLY A 592 55.29 11.39 27.05
CA GLY A 592 56.73 11.31 26.86
C GLY A 592 57.41 12.68 26.88
N LEU A 593 56.82 13.69 26.22
CA LEU A 593 57.28 15.07 26.23
C LEU A 593 57.18 15.69 27.62
N ILE A 594 56.06 15.48 28.33
CA ILE A 594 55.86 15.91 29.72
C ILE A 594 56.86 15.18 30.65
N GLY A 595 57.09 13.89 30.44
CA GLY A 595 58.09 13.12 31.19
C GLY A 595 59.52 13.62 30.99
N GLN A 596 59.88 13.99 29.76
CA GLN A 596 61.16 14.65 29.45
C GLN A 596 61.26 16.05 30.07
N PHE A 597 60.19 16.84 30.05
CA PHE A 597 60.16 18.18 30.64
C PHE A 597 60.21 18.16 32.17
N LEU A 598 59.65 17.13 32.81
CA LEU A 598 59.62 16.95 34.27
C LEU A 598 60.82 16.15 34.81
N GLY A 599 61.78 15.75 33.96
CA GLY A 599 63.00 15.03 34.37
C GLY A 599 62.75 13.59 34.82
N LEU A 600 61.62 12.99 34.46
CA LEU A 600 61.30 11.59 34.77
C LEU A 600 61.84 10.68 33.66
N HIS A 601 63.07 10.19 33.80
CA HIS A 601 63.56 9.09 32.97
C HIS A 601 62.75 7.83 33.30
N GLN A 602 62.06 7.26 32.31
CA GLN A 602 61.43 5.95 32.45
C GLN A 602 62.49 4.89 32.78
N MET A 603 62.38 4.29 33.97
CA MET A 603 63.09 3.06 34.32
C MET A 603 62.56 1.92 33.44
N LYS A 604 63.46 1.21 32.77
CA LYS A 604 63.16 -0.10 32.17
C LYS A 604 62.75 -1.09 33.28
N PRO A 605 61.69 -1.90 33.10
CA PRO A 605 61.45 -3.04 33.98
C PRO A 605 62.47 -4.15 33.69
N ASP A 606 63.07 -4.67 34.76
CA ASP A 606 64.09 -5.72 34.82
C ASP A 606 63.66 -7.07 34.22
N ASP A 607 64.60 -7.72 33.53
CA ASP A 607 64.61 -9.15 33.25
C ASP A 607 64.97 -9.94 34.52
N GLY A 608 64.20 -10.98 34.90
CA GLY A 608 64.55 -11.81 36.05
C GLY A 608 63.59 -12.94 36.47
N GLN A 609 63.63 -14.04 35.71
CA GLN A 609 63.63 -15.48 36.12
C GLN A 609 62.47 -16.17 36.88
N ASP A 610 62.06 -17.29 36.25
CA ASP A 610 61.89 -18.66 36.77
C ASP A 610 60.53 -19.24 37.24
N SER A 611 59.94 -20.02 36.33
CA SER A 611 59.65 -21.48 36.40
C SER A 611 58.54 -22.06 37.31
N SER A 612 57.59 -22.77 36.68
CA SER A 612 57.11 -24.15 36.97
C SER A 612 55.79 -24.40 36.20
N LEU A 613 55.80 -25.21 35.13
CA LEU A 613 55.43 -26.64 35.09
C LEU A 613 53.94 -26.93 35.32
N GLU A 614 53.23 -27.35 34.25
CA GLU A 614 52.49 -28.61 34.23
C GLU A 614 52.16 -29.04 32.78
N SER A 615 52.39 -30.32 32.52
CA SER A 615 52.24 -31.08 31.28
C SER A 615 50.86 -31.74 31.21
N ASP A 616 50.37 -32.06 30.00
CA ASP A 616 50.02 -33.45 29.65
C ASP A 616 49.68 -33.63 28.16
N GLU A 617 50.19 -34.75 27.62
CA GLU A 617 50.09 -35.26 26.25
C GLU A 617 48.93 -36.26 26.06
N ALA A 618 48.71 -36.61 24.77
CA ALA A 618 48.02 -37.78 24.18
C ALA A 618 46.56 -37.53 23.70
N THR A 619 46.13 -37.88 22.49
CA THR A 619 46.52 -39.01 21.62
C THR A 619 46.07 -38.81 20.15
N LYS A 620 46.76 -39.52 19.25
CA LYS A 620 46.64 -39.62 17.77
C LYS A 620 45.27 -40.04 17.21
N GLY A 621 45.02 -39.66 15.95
CA GLY A 621 44.13 -40.34 15.00
C GLY A 621 44.11 -39.69 13.60
N GLU A 622 44.88 -40.25 12.66
CA GLU A 622 44.90 -40.05 11.18
C GLU A 622 43.47 -40.18 10.57
N SER A 623 43.05 -39.72 9.38
CA SER A 623 43.57 -39.22 8.09
C SER A 623 42.32 -38.62 7.35
N VAL A 624 42.38 -37.70 6.40
CA VAL A 624 42.67 -37.91 4.96
C VAL A 624 42.84 -36.53 4.28
N ASP A 625 43.86 -36.47 3.43
CA ASP A 625 44.32 -35.42 2.53
C ASP A 625 43.30 -35.05 1.44
N LEU A 626 43.09 -33.76 1.18
CA LEU A 626 42.67 -33.23 -0.12
C LEU A 626 43.48 -31.97 -0.43
N GLY A 627 44.26 -32.07 -1.51
CA GLY A 627 45.22 -31.07 -1.94
C GLY A 627 44.59 -29.78 -2.48
N ASN A 628 45.13 -28.66 -1.98
CA ASN A 628 45.79 -27.59 -2.75
C ASN A 628 45.33 -27.34 -4.20
N GLU A 629 44.56 -26.27 -4.40
CA GLU A 629 44.61 -25.39 -5.58
C GLU A 629 44.38 -23.95 -5.08
N SER A 630 45.45 -23.16 -4.95
CA SER A 630 46.00 -22.24 -5.97
C SER A 630 45.30 -20.86 -6.01
N SER A 631 45.98 -19.89 -5.38
CA SER A 631 45.74 -18.46 -5.54
C SER A 631 45.95 -18.01 -7.00
N PRO A 632 45.29 -16.92 -7.41
CA PRO A 632 46.01 -15.85 -8.10
C PRO A 632 45.68 -14.49 -7.46
N ARG A 633 46.66 -13.83 -6.84
CA ARG A 633 47.52 -12.79 -7.44
C ARG A 633 46.80 -11.47 -7.71
N TYR A 634 47.08 -10.55 -6.79
CA TYR A 634 47.01 -9.10 -6.87
C TYR A 634 47.42 -8.53 -8.23
N LEU A 635 46.65 -7.55 -8.70
CA LEU A 635 47.13 -6.46 -9.54
C LEU A 635 47.15 -5.20 -8.67
N GLU A 636 48.36 -4.79 -8.30
CA GLU A 636 48.67 -3.42 -7.88
C GLU A 636 48.92 -2.55 -9.11
N ASP A 637 48.65 -1.27 -8.89
CA ASP A 637 49.18 -0.06 -9.53
C ASP A 637 48.40 0.69 -10.63
N ASP A 638 48.37 2.00 -10.36
CA ASP A 638 48.14 3.18 -11.21
C ASP A 638 46.69 3.72 -11.40
N ALA A 639 46.26 4.54 -10.43
CA ALA A 639 45.47 5.75 -10.70
C ALA A 639 45.81 6.87 -9.69
N PRO A 640 45.91 8.14 -10.12
CA PRO A 640 46.58 9.20 -9.37
C PRO A 640 45.74 9.73 -8.21
N GLY A 641 46.42 10.10 -7.13
CA GLY A 641 45.83 10.71 -5.95
C GLY A 641 45.09 12.01 -6.25
N ILE A 642 43.86 12.10 -5.74
CA ILE A 642 43.15 13.36 -5.59
C ILE A 642 43.38 13.81 -4.15
N ASP A 643 44.22 14.82 -4.01
CA ASP A 643 44.49 15.54 -2.77
C ASP A 643 43.31 16.48 -2.48
N LEU A 644 42.52 16.17 -1.45
CA LEU A 644 41.49 17.05 -0.90
C LEU A 644 41.98 17.62 0.46
N SER A 645 43.15 18.24 0.47
CA SER A 645 43.56 19.14 1.54
C SER A 645 43.42 20.60 1.08
N SER A 646 42.20 21.12 1.17
CA SER A 646 41.99 22.56 1.29
C SER A 646 40.80 22.83 2.20
N GLU A 647 41.12 23.24 3.42
CA GLU A 647 40.19 23.87 4.35
C GLU A 647 39.75 25.22 3.76
N GLU A 648 38.51 25.30 3.29
CA GLU A 648 37.77 26.56 3.26
C GLU A 648 36.48 26.39 4.06
N ALA A 649 36.34 27.25 5.07
CA ALA A 649 35.25 27.28 6.02
C ALA A 649 33.89 27.47 5.32
N VAL A 650 32.98 26.51 5.50
CA VAL A 650 31.57 26.62 5.11
C VAL A 650 30.75 27.09 6.34
N PRO A 651 29.90 28.13 6.22
CA PRO A 651 29.13 28.66 7.35
C PRO A 651 28.06 27.67 7.82
N PRO A 652 27.57 27.76 9.08
CA PRO A 652 26.62 26.80 9.61
C PRO A 652 25.25 27.03 8.96
N GLY A 653 24.86 26.11 8.08
CA GLY A 653 23.58 26.14 7.39
C GLY A 653 23.00 24.74 7.25
N PHE A 654 21.77 24.57 7.75
CA PHE A 654 20.86 23.44 7.51
C PHE A 654 21.32 22.04 7.97
N ARG A 655 20.95 21.72 9.22
CA ARG A 655 20.71 20.32 9.62
C ARG A 655 19.46 19.82 8.87
N MET A 656 19.66 19.01 7.83
CA MET A 656 18.63 18.12 7.28
C MET A 656 18.37 17.02 8.31
N GLY A 657 17.37 17.26 9.15
CA GLY A 657 16.92 16.35 10.21
C GLY A 657 15.53 16.78 10.65
N GLY A 658 14.59 16.80 9.71
CA GLY A 658 13.16 16.91 9.97
C GLY A 658 12.47 15.59 9.57
N PRO A 659 11.30 15.26 10.15
CA PRO A 659 10.64 14.00 9.91
C PRO A 659 10.04 14.03 8.51
N PHE A 660 10.77 13.49 7.54
CA PHE A 660 10.16 13.08 6.30
C PHE A 660 9.42 11.78 6.58
N PHE A 661 8.11 11.78 6.32
CA PHE A 661 7.33 10.56 6.24
C PHE A 661 7.95 9.67 5.15
N SER A 662 8.81 8.73 5.56
CA SER A 662 9.00 7.52 4.78
C SER A 662 7.84 6.61 5.13
N VAL A 663 6.80 6.62 4.30
CA VAL A 663 5.90 5.49 4.24
C VAL A 663 6.66 4.41 3.47
N ASN A 664 7.22 3.47 4.22
CA ASN A 664 7.69 2.16 3.76
C ASN A 664 7.35 1.15 4.86
#